data_AF-A0ABD1R8K5-F1
#
_entry.id   AF-A0ABD1R8K5-F1
#
_cell.length_a   1.000
_cell.length_b   1.000
_cell.length_c   1.000
_cell.angle_alpha   90.00
_cell.angle_beta   90.00
_cell.angle_gamma   90.00
#
_symmetry.space_group_name_H-M   'P 1'
#
loop_
_entity.id
_entity.type
_entity.pdbx_description
1 polymer ?
#
loop_
_entity_poly.entity_id
_entity_poly.type
_entity_poly.pdbx_seq_one_letter_code
_entity_poly.pdbx_strand_id
1 'polypeptide(L)'
;MHFSKRTEIIDYIGQAYKKVLSIHKRLPPGGILVFVTGQREVKYLCRKLRKASQEIVENALKGNEESPSVSEGKLPEENDMEDISEAFELQGNIGHDITIRFGSHTEDHGDLSEEESDVSYDSGDDSDLEFYSDEGDVLKLKSLESDSNLADVLGDEESFVSLKASFEALAGKKISDPVTEVPITPGGTSKQSISILGLRNGDGKDLSTGPMRILPLYAMLPASAQLRVFEEVNEGERLVVVATNVAETSLTIPGIKYVVDTGREKVKNYNSSNGMETYEIQWISKASAAQRAGRAGPGHCYRLYSSAVFNDIFPNFSCAEILKVPVDGVVLLMKSMHIGKVDKFPFPTPPEDSALVEAEPCLKILEALDNKGRLTPLGKAMAHYPMSPRHSRMLLTVIQIMQKAKDYARANLILGYAVAAAAALSLTNPFIMLFEASHNDTDDLKQDWNEKIPDKEEKLRKKKLKETAKLSRAKFSNPTSDALTIANALQCFELSEIPVEFCSDNGCHYKTMEEMSKLRKQLLQLVFSSNLSDLQQEFSWTHGIMQDVECAWRVSFDKHPLLLNEEEILGQAICAGWADRVAKRIKGASGLLSEADRKVNAVRYQACMVDETVFLHRHSSVSKSPPEFLVYIELLHTKRPYIHGATSVKSNWLVKYARSSCTFSAPLSDPKRYYDPAADQVFSWFAPNFNPRRWQLPLHGLPIKDDTNRVAVFACSLLEGQVLPCLKAVRKFMAASPASILKPEASGLRRVGNLLNKLSTRGRIIDSLCHAKEVVE
;
A
#
# COMPACT_ATOMS: atom_id res chain seq x y z
N MET A 1 3.53 -39.46 6.75
CA MET A 1 4.00 -38.14 7.23
C MET A 1 5.43 -38.29 7.66
N HIS A 2 6.35 -37.43 7.20
CA HIS A 2 7.78 -37.59 7.45
C HIS A 2 8.37 -36.35 8.09
N PHE A 3 9.20 -36.51 9.12
CA PHE A 3 9.94 -35.44 9.80
C PHE A 3 11.44 -35.60 9.55
N SER A 4 12.18 -34.50 9.54
CA SER A 4 13.65 -34.54 9.46
C SER A 4 14.25 -34.97 10.81
N LYS A 5 15.24 -35.87 10.82
CA LYS A 5 15.97 -36.25 12.05
C LYS A 5 16.59 -35.04 12.78
N ARG A 6 16.99 -34.00 12.04
CA ARG A 6 17.53 -32.73 12.56
C ARG A 6 16.81 -31.55 11.93
N THR A 7 16.52 -30.52 12.73
CA THR A 7 15.94 -29.26 12.24
C THR A 7 17.05 -28.30 11.83
N GLU A 8 17.08 -27.90 10.55
CA GLU A 8 17.93 -26.79 10.12
C GLU A 8 17.25 -25.46 10.48
N ILE A 9 17.94 -24.58 11.20
CA ILE A 9 17.41 -23.29 11.65
C ILE A 9 17.78 -22.19 10.65
N ILE A 10 18.97 -22.31 10.03
CA ILE A 10 19.52 -21.34 9.09
C ILE A 10 19.16 -21.76 7.66
N ASP A 11 19.88 -22.70 7.03
CA ASP A 11 19.70 -23.00 5.59
C ASP A 11 18.49 -23.90 5.24
N TYR A 12 17.29 -23.55 5.72
CA TYR A 12 16.06 -24.28 5.39
C TYR A 12 15.74 -24.26 3.88
N ILE A 13 16.22 -23.24 3.14
CA ILE A 13 16.09 -23.16 1.67
C ILE A 13 17.03 -24.15 0.97
N GLY A 14 18.27 -24.33 1.43
CA GLY A 14 19.16 -25.37 0.94
C GLY A 14 18.67 -26.78 1.27
N GLN A 15 18.07 -26.99 2.44
CA GLN A 15 17.43 -28.28 2.76
C GLN A 15 16.21 -28.54 1.89
N ALA A 16 15.39 -27.52 1.58
CA ALA A 16 14.27 -27.65 0.65
C ALA A 16 14.77 -28.03 -0.75
N TYR A 17 15.81 -27.37 -1.27
CA TYR A 17 16.47 -27.72 -2.53
C TYR A 17 16.97 -29.18 -2.54
N LYS A 18 17.72 -29.61 -1.50
CA LYS A 18 18.21 -30.99 -1.37
C LYS A 18 17.06 -32.01 -1.35
N LYS A 19 15.99 -31.75 -0.60
CA LYS A 19 14.85 -32.67 -0.48
C LYS A 19 14.02 -32.73 -1.77
N VAL A 20 13.84 -31.62 -2.50
CA VAL A 20 13.20 -31.63 -3.83
C VAL A 20 13.98 -32.50 -4.82
N LEU A 21 15.31 -32.36 -4.91
CA LEU A 21 16.13 -33.20 -5.79
C LEU A 21 16.11 -34.68 -5.38
N SER A 22 16.08 -34.97 -4.08
CA SER A 22 15.96 -36.34 -3.55
C SER A 22 14.61 -36.98 -3.92
N ILE A 23 13.50 -36.27 -3.73
CA ILE A 23 12.15 -36.69 -4.15
C ILE A 23 12.10 -36.91 -5.67
N HIS A 24 12.67 -35.99 -6.44
CA HIS A 24 12.67 -36.03 -7.89
C HIS A 24 13.39 -37.28 -8.45
N LYS A 25 14.60 -37.57 -7.94
CA LYS A 25 15.44 -38.69 -8.42
C LYS A 25 15.00 -40.07 -7.93
N ARG A 26 14.41 -40.18 -6.73
CA ARG A 26 14.15 -41.49 -6.09
C ARG A 26 12.67 -41.89 -6.00
N LEU A 27 11.73 -40.96 -5.97
CA LEU A 27 10.32 -41.29 -5.71
C LEU A 27 9.48 -41.35 -7.00
N PRO A 28 8.41 -42.18 -7.03
CA PRO A 28 7.52 -42.32 -8.19
C PRO A 28 6.93 -41.00 -8.72
N PRO A 29 6.37 -40.98 -9.94
CA PRO A 29 5.72 -39.80 -10.52
C PRO A 29 4.68 -39.14 -9.59
N GLY A 30 4.60 -37.81 -9.69
CA GLY A 30 3.75 -36.94 -8.88
C GLY A 30 4.39 -35.57 -8.68
N GLY A 31 3.57 -34.52 -8.65
CA GLY A 31 4.02 -33.14 -8.50
C GLY A 31 4.53 -32.84 -7.09
N ILE A 32 5.48 -31.90 -7.01
CA ILE A 32 6.12 -31.45 -5.76
C ILE A 32 5.68 -30.02 -5.45
N LEU A 33 5.08 -29.79 -4.29
CA LEU A 33 4.75 -28.46 -3.75
C LEU A 33 5.71 -28.12 -2.61
N VAL A 34 6.37 -26.97 -2.68
CA VAL A 34 7.39 -26.53 -1.71
C VAL A 34 6.96 -25.24 -1.03
N PHE A 35 6.83 -25.23 0.29
CA PHE A 35 6.47 -24.03 1.06
C PHE A 35 7.71 -23.25 1.53
N VAL A 36 7.79 -21.97 1.15
CA VAL A 36 8.83 -21.01 1.56
C VAL A 36 8.18 -19.68 1.98
N THR A 37 8.93 -18.78 2.62
CA THR A 37 8.37 -17.62 3.35
C THR A 37 8.00 -16.43 2.48
N GLY A 38 8.62 -16.25 1.31
CA GLY A 38 8.37 -15.06 0.49
C GLY A 38 8.95 -15.06 -0.93
N GLN A 39 8.55 -14.05 -1.72
CA GLN A 39 8.90 -13.90 -3.14
C GLN A 39 10.41 -14.03 -3.44
N ARG A 40 11.29 -13.53 -2.56
CA ARG A 40 12.75 -13.61 -2.74
C ARG A 40 13.23 -15.06 -2.75
N GLU A 41 12.78 -15.84 -1.76
CA GLU A 41 13.10 -17.27 -1.62
C GLU A 41 12.49 -18.09 -2.77
N VAL A 42 11.24 -17.82 -3.15
CA VAL A 42 10.58 -18.46 -4.31
C VAL A 42 11.43 -18.27 -5.57
N LYS A 43 11.79 -17.02 -5.90
CA LYS A 43 12.60 -16.71 -7.10
C LYS A 43 14.01 -17.32 -7.03
N TYR A 44 14.64 -17.33 -5.86
CA TYR A 44 15.94 -17.96 -5.64
C TYR A 44 15.87 -19.48 -5.87
N LEU A 45 14.93 -20.17 -5.22
CA LEU A 45 14.81 -21.63 -5.26
C LEU A 45 14.37 -22.11 -6.66
N CYS A 46 13.43 -21.41 -7.32
CA CYS A 46 13.10 -21.70 -8.72
C CYS A 46 14.32 -21.57 -9.65
N ARG A 47 15.18 -20.54 -9.46
CA ARG A 47 16.41 -20.39 -10.25
C ARG A 47 17.40 -21.53 -10.00
N LYS A 48 17.58 -21.93 -8.73
CA LYS A 48 18.51 -23.01 -8.35
C LYS A 48 18.05 -24.38 -8.87
N LEU A 49 16.74 -24.66 -8.80
CA LEU A 49 16.15 -25.89 -9.33
C LEU A 49 16.19 -25.95 -10.87
N ARG A 50 16.03 -24.82 -11.57
CA ARG A 50 16.08 -24.81 -13.05
C ARG A 50 17.46 -25.19 -13.58
N LYS A 51 18.53 -24.62 -12.99
CA LYS A 51 19.91 -25.04 -13.26
C LYS A 51 20.10 -26.54 -13.06
N ALA A 52 19.72 -27.06 -11.90
CA ALA A 52 19.78 -28.49 -11.59
C ALA A 52 18.97 -29.36 -12.58
N SER A 53 17.83 -28.87 -13.10
CA SER A 53 17.08 -29.59 -14.13
C SER A 53 17.78 -29.62 -15.48
N GLN A 54 18.50 -28.56 -15.84
CA GLN A 54 19.29 -28.51 -17.08
C GLN A 54 20.50 -29.44 -16.96
N GLU A 55 21.21 -29.38 -15.83
CA GLU A 55 22.32 -30.28 -15.49
C GLU A 55 21.90 -31.77 -15.53
N ILE A 56 20.70 -32.11 -15.03
CA ILE A 56 20.18 -33.49 -15.09
C ILE A 56 19.92 -33.93 -16.55
N VAL A 57 19.28 -33.09 -17.36
CA VAL A 57 18.97 -33.40 -18.76
C VAL A 57 20.23 -33.50 -19.61
N GLU A 58 21.20 -32.59 -19.43
CA GLU A 58 22.47 -32.63 -20.14
C GLU A 58 23.29 -33.89 -19.81
N ASN A 59 23.31 -34.31 -18.54
CA ASN A 59 24.01 -35.53 -18.15
C ASN A 59 23.29 -36.79 -18.68
N ALA A 60 21.95 -36.80 -18.74
CA ALA A 60 21.19 -37.87 -19.37
C ALA A 60 21.44 -37.97 -20.89
N LEU A 61 21.66 -36.84 -21.56
CA LEU A 61 22.02 -36.81 -22.99
C LEU A 61 23.47 -37.26 -23.23
N LYS A 62 24.41 -36.91 -22.34
CA LYS A 62 25.83 -37.31 -22.43
C LYS A 62 26.06 -38.78 -22.02
N GLY A 63 25.23 -39.34 -21.15
CA GLY A 63 25.39 -40.70 -20.61
C GLY A 63 25.03 -41.86 -21.54
N ASN A 64 24.56 -41.60 -22.77
CA ASN A 64 24.08 -42.63 -23.69
C ASN A 64 25.14 -43.22 -24.64
N GLU A 65 26.42 -42.83 -24.54
CA GLU A 65 27.50 -43.33 -25.42
C GLU A 65 28.31 -44.51 -24.85
N GLU A 66 28.20 -44.84 -23.55
CA GLU A 66 28.86 -46.00 -22.95
C GLU A 66 27.85 -47.02 -22.40
N SER A 67 28.01 -48.29 -22.77
CA SER A 67 27.08 -49.37 -22.42
C SER A 67 27.52 -50.12 -21.15
N PRO A 68 26.72 -50.14 -20.07
CA PRO A 68 27.03 -50.91 -18.88
C PRO A 68 26.74 -52.41 -19.09
N SER A 69 27.59 -53.27 -18.54
CA SER A 69 27.36 -54.72 -18.53
C SER A 69 26.46 -55.13 -17.36
N VAL A 70 25.65 -56.17 -17.58
CA VAL A 70 24.56 -56.58 -16.69
C VAL A 70 25.08 -57.15 -15.36
N SER A 71 24.44 -56.74 -14.25
CA SER A 71 24.33 -57.54 -13.03
C SER A 71 22.91 -57.40 -12.47
N GLU A 72 22.33 -58.49 -11.97
CA GLU A 72 20.90 -58.57 -11.62
C GLU A 72 20.61 -57.96 -10.24
N GLY A 73 19.56 -57.13 -10.16
CA GLY A 73 19.07 -56.50 -8.93
C GLY A 73 17.61 -56.86 -8.65
N LYS A 74 17.24 -57.01 -7.37
CA LYS A 74 15.89 -57.36 -6.93
C LYS A 74 14.90 -56.20 -7.01
N LEU A 75 13.61 -56.54 -7.01
CA LEU A 75 12.48 -55.63 -6.76
C LEU A 75 12.69 -54.84 -5.44
N PRO A 76 12.32 -53.54 -5.39
CA PRO A 76 12.40 -52.74 -4.17
C PRO A 76 11.26 -53.07 -3.20
N GLU A 77 11.63 -53.31 -1.94
CA GLU A 77 10.72 -53.36 -0.78
C GLU A 77 10.62 -51.97 -0.11
N GLU A 78 9.79 -51.81 0.93
CA GLU A 78 9.41 -50.49 1.48
C GLU A 78 10.55 -49.65 2.10
N ASN A 79 11.76 -50.21 2.24
CA ASN A 79 12.92 -49.62 2.92
C ASN A 79 13.47 -48.34 2.26
N ASP A 80 13.26 -48.13 0.95
CA ASP A 80 13.72 -46.93 0.21
C ASP A 80 13.30 -45.61 0.88
N MET A 81 12.19 -45.60 1.63
CA MET A 81 11.73 -44.42 2.36
C MET A 81 12.57 -44.09 3.60
N GLU A 82 13.19 -45.06 4.27
CA GLU A 82 14.12 -44.81 5.38
C GLU A 82 15.50 -44.38 4.86
N ASP A 83 15.98 -44.95 3.74
CA ASP A 83 17.21 -44.55 3.05
C ASP A 83 17.17 -43.11 2.49
N ILE A 84 15.98 -42.55 2.25
CA ILE A 84 15.78 -41.12 1.93
C ILE A 84 15.91 -40.22 3.17
N SER A 85 15.86 -40.79 4.37
CA SER A 85 16.14 -40.13 5.65
C SER A 85 17.60 -40.28 6.09
N GLU A 86 18.25 -41.42 5.79
CA GLU A 86 19.63 -41.73 6.18
C GLU A 86 20.67 -41.15 5.20
N ALA A 87 20.39 -41.14 3.89
CA ALA A 87 21.27 -40.54 2.87
C ALA A 87 21.44 -39.01 3.00
N PHE A 88 20.90 -38.40 4.06
CA PHE A 88 21.13 -37.01 4.46
C PHE A 88 22.46 -36.82 5.24
N GLU A 89 23.09 -37.90 5.72
CA GLU A 89 24.14 -37.81 6.75
C GLU A 89 25.59 -37.73 6.23
N LEU A 90 25.85 -38.01 4.94
CA LEU A 90 27.22 -38.15 4.37
C LEU A 90 27.74 -36.99 3.49
N GLN A 91 27.11 -35.81 3.50
CA GLN A 91 27.69 -34.60 2.86
C GLN A 91 27.55 -33.34 3.74
N GLY A 92 28.53 -33.15 4.62
CA GLY A 92 28.75 -31.93 5.40
C GLY A 92 29.53 -30.86 4.63
N ASN A 93 29.39 -29.60 5.09
CA ASN A 93 30.14 -28.41 4.67
C ASN A 93 30.19 -28.09 3.15
N ILE A 94 29.14 -27.39 2.69
CA ILE A 94 29.19 -26.08 1.99
C ILE A 94 27.78 -25.47 2.10
N GLY A 95 27.66 -24.19 2.49
CA GLY A 95 26.35 -23.50 2.52
C GLY A 95 26.02 -22.59 3.72
N HIS A 96 26.98 -22.22 4.58
CA HIS A 96 26.71 -21.51 5.84
C HIS A 96 26.09 -20.10 5.72
N ASP A 97 26.05 -19.53 4.51
CA ASP A 97 25.85 -18.09 4.27
C ASP A 97 24.48 -17.73 3.64
N ILE A 98 23.68 -18.73 3.25
CA ILE A 98 22.54 -18.54 2.34
C ILE A 98 21.34 -17.84 2.99
N THR A 99 20.99 -18.16 4.25
CA THR A 99 19.77 -17.64 4.89
C THR A 99 19.99 -16.41 5.77
N ILE A 100 21.21 -16.18 6.28
CA ILE A 100 21.57 -14.91 6.93
C ILE A 100 21.24 -13.74 5.97
N ARG A 101 21.60 -13.91 4.69
CA ARG A 101 21.29 -13.01 3.57
C ARG A 101 19.79 -12.76 3.28
N PHE A 102 18.88 -13.60 3.78
CA PHE A 102 17.42 -13.37 3.70
C PHE A 102 16.84 -12.81 5.01
N GLY A 103 17.46 -13.09 6.16
CA GLY A 103 17.09 -12.52 7.46
C GLY A 103 17.57 -11.07 7.64
N SER A 104 18.76 -10.72 7.15
CA SER A 104 19.28 -9.36 7.22
C SER A 104 18.83 -8.50 6.04
N HIS A 105 18.17 -7.36 6.29
CA HIS A 105 17.82 -6.37 5.27
C HIS A 105 19.04 -5.51 4.84
N THR A 106 19.99 -6.14 4.16
CA THR A 106 21.10 -5.50 3.43
C THR A 106 20.64 -5.09 2.00
N GLU A 107 21.15 -4.05 1.34
CA GLU A 107 21.96 -2.90 1.80
C GLU A 107 21.79 -1.70 0.83
N ASP A 108 22.22 -0.50 1.24
CA ASP A 108 22.30 0.72 0.42
C ASP A 108 23.69 1.34 0.61
N HIS A 109 24.71 0.62 0.14
CA HIS A 109 26.06 1.16 -0.02
C HIS A 109 26.15 1.88 -1.37
N GLY A 110 25.79 3.16 -1.36
CA GLY A 110 26.16 4.05 -2.45
C GLY A 110 27.65 4.36 -2.36
N ASP A 111 28.42 3.86 -3.33
CA ASP A 111 29.82 4.26 -3.52
C ASP A 111 29.89 5.53 -4.40
N LEU A 112 30.95 6.31 -4.22
CA LEU A 112 31.18 7.56 -4.94
C LEU A 112 32.48 7.47 -5.75
N SER A 113 32.35 7.68 -7.05
CA SER A 113 33.43 8.26 -7.84
C SER A 113 32.84 9.45 -8.63
N GLU A 114 33.48 10.60 -8.48
CA GLU A 114 33.36 11.74 -9.39
C GLU A 114 33.76 11.28 -10.82
N GLU A 115 33.35 11.92 -11.92
CA GLU A 115 33.76 13.28 -12.32
C GLU A 115 32.58 14.17 -12.79
N GLU A 116 32.85 15.48 -12.84
CA GLU A 116 31.94 16.51 -13.36
C GLU A 116 32.05 16.66 -14.89
N SER A 117 30.96 17.07 -15.55
CA SER A 117 31.03 18.05 -16.65
C SER A 117 29.65 18.65 -16.93
N ASP A 118 29.51 19.97 -16.84
CA ASP A 118 28.32 20.68 -17.31
C ASP A 118 28.16 20.58 -18.83
N VAL A 119 26.94 20.32 -19.30
CA VAL A 119 26.45 20.94 -20.54
C VAL A 119 24.95 21.19 -20.45
N SER A 120 24.58 22.46 -20.40
CA SER A 120 23.23 22.94 -20.71
C SER A 120 22.99 22.87 -22.23
N TYR A 121 21.79 22.49 -22.66
CA TYR A 121 21.24 22.99 -23.92
C TYR A 121 19.74 23.27 -23.79
N ASP A 122 19.34 24.38 -24.40
CA ASP A 122 17.99 24.93 -24.44
C ASP A 122 17.64 25.22 -25.92
N SER A 123 16.45 24.77 -26.33
CA SER A 123 15.81 24.86 -27.67
C SER A 123 14.60 23.91 -27.66
N GLY A 124 13.40 24.22 -28.13
CA GLY A 124 13.02 25.19 -29.17
C GLY A 124 13.20 24.57 -30.56
N ASP A 125 12.24 24.54 -31.48
CA ASP A 125 10.84 24.99 -31.41
C ASP A 125 10.01 24.24 -32.50
N ASP A 126 8.69 24.47 -32.53
CA ASP A 126 7.69 24.20 -33.59
C ASP A 126 7.96 23.27 -34.81
N SER A 127 6.99 22.41 -35.14
CA SER A 127 6.15 22.59 -36.36
C SER A 127 5.01 21.55 -36.49
N ASP A 128 3.84 22.01 -36.93
CA ASP A 128 2.59 21.24 -37.06
C ASP A 128 2.48 20.42 -38.37
N LEU A 129 1.43 19.58 -38.47
CA LEU A 129 0.44 19.67 -39.57
C LEU A 129 -0.82 18.79 -39.37
N GLU A 130 -1.97 19.34 -39.75
CA GLU A 130 -3.29 18.68 -39.86
C GLU A 130 -3.83 18.80 -41.30
N PHE A 131 -4.86 18.08 -41.77
CA PHE A 131 -5.81 17.18 -41.07
C PHE A 131 -5.84 15.79 -41.78
N TYR A 132 -6.91 15.13 -42.27
CA TYR A 132 -8.32 15.42 -42.50
C TYR A 132 -9.23 14.21 -42.21
N SER A 133 -10.53 14.47 -42.13
CA SER A 133 -11.66 13.56 -41.89
C SER A 133 -12.00 12.58 -43.01
N ASP A 134 -12.74 11.51 -42.67
CA ASP A 134 -14.13 11.38 -43.16
C ASP A 134 -15.03 10.61 -42.14
N GLU A 135 -16.35 10.76 -42.26
CA GLU A 135 -17.38 9.96 -41.59
C GLU A 135 -17.63 8.64 -42.36
N GLY A 136 -18.37 7.63 -41.92
CA GLY A 136 -19.14 7.34 -40.71
C GLY A 136 -20.11 6.16 -40.99
N ASP A 137 -20.84 5.67 -39.99
CA ASP A 137 -22.30 5.35 -40.01
C ASP A 137 -22.70 4.54 -38.74
N VAL A 138 -24.00 4.48 -38.44
CA VAL A 138 -24.57 3.96 -37.19
C VAL A 138 -25.62 2.87 -37.47
N LEU A 139 -25.46 1.69 -36.86
CA LEU A 139 -26.58 0.78 -36.62
C LEU A 139 -26.73 0.39 -35.15
N LYS A 140 -27.94 0.64 -34.64
CA LYS A 140 -28.40 0.24 -33.30
C LYS A 140 -28.91 -1.19 -33.35
N LEU A 141 -28.73 -1.95 -32.27
CA LEU A 141 -29.69 -2.95 -31.85
C LEU A 141 -30.13 -2.70 -30.40
N LYS A 142 -31.30 -3.21 -30.03
CA LYS A 142 -32.04 -2.78 -28.83
C LYS A 142 -31.81 -3.70 -27.63
N SER A 143 -32.10 -3.12 -26.46
CA SER A 143 -32.26 -3.80 -25.18
C SER A 143 -33.33 -4.89 -25.18
N LEU A 144 -33.12 -5.92 -24.37
CA LEU A 144 -34.16 -6.68 -23.68
C LEU A 144 -33.76 -6.81 -22.21
N GLU A 145 -34.74 -6.70 -21.33
CA GLU A 145 -34.62 -6.85 -19.87
C GLU A 145 -35.18 -8.22 -19.47
N SER A 146 -34.63 -8.87 -18.44
CA SER A 146 -35.37 -9.82 -17.59
C SER A 146 -34.63 -10.07 -16.28
N ASP A 147 -35.35 -10.11 -15.16
CA ASP A 147 -34.81 -10.50 -13.86
C ASP A 147 -34.60 -12.02 -13.75
N SER A 148 -33.68 -12.45 -12.88
CA SER A 148 -33.84 -13.68 -12.09
C SER A 148 -32.92 -13.63 -10.85
N ASN A 149 -33.33 -14.36 -9.79
CA ASN A 149 -32.77 -14.21 -8.45
C ASN A 149 -31.59 -15.14 -8.14
N LEU A 150 -30.79 -14.69 -7.17
CA LEU A 150 -29.77 -15.45 -6.45
C LEU A 150 -30.42 -16.51 -5.52
N ALA A 151 -30.41 -17.78 -5.91
CA ALA A 151 -30.50 -18.95 -5.02
C ALA A 151 -30.14 -20.25 -5.78
N ASP A 152 -29.33 -21.12 -5.15
CA ASP A 152 -28.79 -22.38 -5.68
C ASP A 152 -27.95 -22.24 -6.99
N VAL A 153 -26.95 -23.05 -7.30
CA VAL A 153 -26.64 -24.45 -6.96
C VAL A 153 -25.19 -24.59 -6.44
N LEU A 154 -24.92 -25.62 -5.62
CA LEU A 154 -23.57 -26.07 -5.27
C LEU A 154 -23.26 -27.41 -5.96
N GLY A 155 -22.12 -27.48 -6.67
CA GLY A 155 -21.57 -28.69 -7.28
C GLY A 155 -20.07 -28.54 -7.52
N ASP A 156 -19.28 -29.50 -7.02
CA ASP A 156 -17.84 -29.31 -6.79
C ASP A 156 -16.95 -29.30 -8.06
N GLU A 157 -17.47 -29.66 -9.24
CA GLU A 157 -16.71 -29.61 -10.51
C GLU A 157 -16.99 -28.33 -11.33
N GLU A 158 -18.22 -27.81 -11.32
CA GLU A 158 -18.55 -26.55 -12.03
C GLU A 158 -17.81 -25.35 -11.43
N SER A 159 -17.48 -25.40 -10.13
CA SER A 159 -16.64 -24.41 -9.45
C SER A 159 -15.28 -24.23 -10.15
N PHE A 160 -14.65 -25.33 -10.60
CA PHE A 160 -13.34 -25.28 -11.27
C PHE A 160 -13.43 -24.61 -12.64
N VAL A 161 -14.46 -24.94 -13.43
CA VAL A 161 -14.70 -24.33 -14.75
C VAL A 161 -15.05 -22.84 -14.59
N SER A 162 -15.89 -22.49 -13.62
CA SER A 162 -16.31 -21.11 -13.34
C SER A 162 -15.14 -20.23 -12.85
N LEU A 163 -14.29 -20.75 -11.96
CA LEU A 163 -13.06 -20.08 -11.54
C LEU A 163 -12.08 -19.92 -12.71
N LYS A 164 -11.85 -20.97 -13.50
CA LYS A 164 -10.97 -20.91 -14.67
C LYS A 164 -11.46 -19.89 -15.69
N ALA A 165 -12.75 -19.90 -16.04
CA ALA A 165 -13.36 -18.94 -16.97
C ALA A 165 -13.26 -17.49 -16.43
N SER A 166 -13.53 -17.28 -15.13
CA SER A 166 -13.38 -15.98 -14.47
C SER A 166 -11.94 -15.45 -14.56
N PHE A 167 -10.95 -16.34 -14.40
CA PHE A 167 -9.54 -15.99 -14.50
C PHE A 167 -9.02 -15.89 -15.95
N GLU A 168 -9.60 -16.60 -16.91
CA GLU A 168 -9.25 -16.51 -18.34
C GLU A 168 -9.84 -15.25 -18.99
N ALA A 169 -11.02 -14.79 -18.54
CA ALA A 169 -11.56 -13.46 -18.83
C ALA A 169 -10.62 -12.35 -18.31
N LEU A 170 -10.14 -12.48 -17.06
CA LEU A 170 -9.09 -11.61 -16.49
C LEU A 170 -7.74 -11.69 -17.22
N ALA A 171 -7.49 -12.75 -17.99
CA ALA A 171 -6.29 -12.94 -18.80
C ALA A 171 -6.44 -12.42 -20.25
N GLY A 172 -7.58 -11.84 -20.61
CA GLY A 172 -7.81 -11.23 -21.93
C GLY A 172 -7.96 -12.23 -23.10
N LYS A 173 -8.06 -13.53 -22.83
CA LYS A 173 -8.33 -14.53 -23.87
C LYS A 173 -9.81 -14.44 -24.26
N LYS A 174 -10.08 -13.96 -25.49
CA LYS A 174 -11.39 -14.12 -26.12
C LYS A 174 -11.63 -15.61 -26.37
N ILE A 175 -12.69 -16.15 -25.76
CA ILE A 175 -13.25 -17.46 -26.12
C ILE A 175 -13.94 -17.29 -27.48
N SER A 176 -13.71 -18.22 -28.40
CA SER A 176 -14.43 -18.35 -29.66
C SER A 176 -15.50 -19.42 -29.52
N ASP A 177 -16.74 -19.12 -29.93
CA ASP A 177 -17.89 -20.02 -29.79
C ASP A 177 -17.72 -21.36 -30.55
N PRO A 178 -18.33 -22.45 -30.07
CA PRO A 178 -18.21 -23.77 -30.67
C PRO A 178 -19.04 -23.90 -31.96
N VAL A 179 -18.49 -24.57 -32.98
CA VAL A 179 -19.21 -24.91 -34.21
C VAL A 179 -19.13 -26.42 -34.49
N THR A 180 -20.30 -26.97 -34.81
CA THR A 180 -20.69 -28.36 -35.07
C THR A 180 -19.77 -29.19 -35.97
N GLU A 181 -19.60 -30.48 -35.65
CA GLU A 181 -18.95 -31.48 -36.51
C GLU A 181 -19.86 -31.97 -37.66
N VAL A 182 -19.33 -32.02 -38.90
CA VAL A 182 -19.72 -32.97 -39.97
C VAL A 182 -18.46 -33.26 -40.83
N PRO A 183 -18.14 -34.50 -41.25
CA PRO A 183 -16.82 -34.86 -41.81
C PRO A 183 -16.78 -35.08 -43.34
N ILE A 184 -15.57 -35.15 -43.96
CA ILE A 184 -15.06 -36.21 -44.89
C ILE A 184 -13.87 -35.81 -45.82
N THR A 185 -12.74 -36.54 -45.70
CA THR A 185 -11.61 -36.76 -46.67
C THR A 185 -10.60 -35.64 -47.04
N PRO A 186 -9.38 -35.97 -47.55
CA PRO A 186 -8.18 -35.12 -47.39
C PRO A 186 -7.52 -34.58 -48.68
N GLY A 187 -6.63 -33.59 -48.49
CA GLY A 187 -5.61 -33.14 -49.45
C GLY A 187 -4.36 -32.61 -48.72
N GLY A 188 -3.19 -32.62 -49.37
CA GLY A 188 -1.92 -32.11 -48.81
C GLY A 188 -1.87 -30.57 -48.70
N THR A 189 -0.82 -29.95 -48.13
CA THR A 189 0.58 -30.41 -48.01
C THR A 189 1.29 -29.87 -46.75
N SER A 190 2.56 -30.24 -46.59
CA SER A 190 3.35 -30.19 -45.34
C SER A 190 3.82 -28.81 -44.86
N LYS A 191 3.98 -28.70 -43.53
CA LYS A 191 5.18 -28.14 -42.88
C LYS A 191 5.65 -29.09 -41.76
N GLN A 192 6.95 -29.06 -41.45
CA GLN A 192 7.63 -30.14 -40.74
C GLN A 192 7.52 -30.04 -39.22
N SER A 193 7.11 -31.14 -38.57
CA SER A 193 7.50 -31.44 -37.19
C SER A 193 8.74 -32.34 -37.21
N ILE A 194 9.64 -32.16 -36.23
CA ILE A 194 10.81 -33.04 -36.05
C ILE A 194 10.36 -34.23 -35.21
N SER A 195 10.10 -35.36 -35.86
CA SER A 195 9.89 -36.64 -35.19
C SER A 195 11.24 -37.25 -34.78
N ILE A 196 11.52 -37.26 -33.47
CA ILE A 196 12.57 -38.12 -32.92
C ILE A 196 12.01 -39.55 -32.87
N LEU A 197 12.82 -40.51 -33.31
CA LEU A 197 12.41 -41.90 -33.53
C LEU A 197 12.03 -42.62 -32.24
N GLY A 198 10.92 -43.37 -32.29
CA GLY A 198 10.50 -44.24 -31.19
C GLY A 198 11.34 -45.53 -31.11
N LEU A 199 11.53 -46.02 -29.88
CA LEU A 199 12.15 -47.32 -29.61
C LEU A 199 11.26 -48.16 -28.68
N ARG A 200 10.79 -49.28 -29.24
CA ARG A 200 10.43 -50.57 -28.61
C ARG A 200 9.69 -50.58 -27.25
N ASN A 201 8.55 -51.27 -27.25
CA ASN A 201 7.97 -51.87 -26.04
C ASN A 201 9.00 -52.75 -25.32
N GLY A 202 9.07 -52.62 -23.99
CA GLY A 202 9.77 -53.51 -23.08
C GLY A 202 9.36 -53.21 -21.65
N ASP A 203 8.87 -54.21 -20.91
CA ASP A 203 8.41 -54.04 -19.53
C ASP A 203 9.60 -53.95 -18.56
N GLY A 204 10.12 -52.72 -18.40
CA GLY A 204 11.18 -52.39 -17.45
C GLY A 204 11.14 -50.90 -17.11
N LYS A 205 10.73 -50.54 -15.89
CA LYS A 205 10.69 -49.14 -15.43
C LYS A 205 12.03 -48.70 -14.87
N ASP A 206 13.00 -48.42 -15.74
CA ASP A 206 14.13 -47.59 -15.36
C ASP A 206 13.64 -46.17 -15.02
N LEU A 207 14.05 -45.65 -13.86
CA LEU A 207 13.70 -44.28 -13.42
C LEU A 207 14.55 -43.21 -14.14
N SER A 208 14.52 -43.22 -15.47
CA SER A 208 15.03 -42.12 -16.29
C SER A 208 14.33 -40.82 -15.84
N THR A 209 15.10 -39.96 -15.16
CA THR A 209 14.51 -38.83 -14.43
C THR A 209 14.35 -37.63 -15.37
N GLY A 210 13.22 -37.60 -16.08
CA GLY A 210 12.87 -36.51 -17.01
C GLY A 210 12.75 -35.12 -16.35
N PRO A 211 12.70 -34.04 -17.14
CA PRO A 211 12.90 -32.66 -16.67
C PRO A 211 11.91 -32.17 -15.60
N MET A 212 12.34 -31.21 -14.78
CA MET A 212 11.49 -30.53 -13.79
C MET A 212 10.82 -29.27 -14.35
N ARG A 213 9.49 -29.26 -14.41
CA ARG A 213 8.67 -28.10 -14.76
C ARG A 213 8.50 -27.19 -13.54
N ILE A 214 9.40 -26.22 -13.38
CA ILE A 214 9.53 -25.43 -12.13
C ILE A 214 8.80 -24.09 -12.21
N LEU A 215 7.76 -23.91 -11.39
CA LEU A 215 6.88 -22.74 -11.36
C LEU A 215 6.88 -22.03 -9.99
N PRO A 216 6.89 -20.69 -9.95
CA PRO A 216 6.74 -19.91 -8.71
C PRO A 216 5.26 -19.64 -8.40
N LEU A 217 4.90 -19.50 -7.10
CA LEU A 217 3.55 -19.11 -6.69
C LEU A 217 3.55 -18.19 -5.44
N TYR A 218 3.15 -16.93 -5.62
CA TYR A 218 3.05 -15.93 -4.55
C TYR A 218 2.05 -14.82 -4.91
N ALA A 219 1.53 -14.10 -3.92
CA ALA A 219 0.37 -13.22 -4.09
C ALA A 219 0.55 -12.09 -5.13
N MET A 220 1.76 -11.53 -5.24
CA MET A 220 2.16 -10.50 -6.21
C MET A 220 2.64 -11.06 -7.56
N LEU A 221 2.33 -12.32 -7.88
CA LEU A 221 2.55 -12.91 -9.20
C LEU A 221 1.32 -12.60 -10.08
N PRO A 222 1.47 -12.17 -11.35
CA PRO A 222 0.32 -11.91 -12.23
C PRO A 222 -0.62 -13.12 -12.35
N ALA A 223 -1.93 -12.89 -12.44
CA ALA A 223 -2.94 -13.96 -12.42
C ALA A 223 -2.68 -15.04 -13.50
N SER A 224 -2.41 -14.63 -14.74
CA SER A 224 -2.04 -15.52 -15.84
C SER A 224 -0.80 -16.38 -15.55
N ALA A 225 0.15 -15.88 -14.73
CA ALA A 225 1.32 -16.63 -14.30
C ALA A 225 1.04 -17.53 -13.07
N GLN A 226 0.04 -17.21 -12.23
CA GLN A 226 -0.46 -18.10 -11.18
C GLN A 226 -1.20 -19.30 -11.78
N LEU A 227 -2.04 -19.08 -12.80
CA LEU A 227 -2.82 -20.14 -13.47
C LEU A 227 -1.97 -21.27 -14.06
N ARG A 228 -0.69 -21.00 -14.36
CA ARG A 228 0.24 -21.98 -14.97
C ARG A 228 0.50 -23.22 -14.13
N VAL A 229 0.15 -23.22 -12.84
CA VAL A 229 0.21 -24.40 -11.97
C VAL A 229 -0.95 -25.39 -12.20
N PHE A 230 -2.00 -24.97 -12.92
CA PHE A 230 -3.15 -25.81 -13.33
C PHE A 230 -3.07 -26.25 -14.80
N GLU A 231 -2.09 -25.75 -15.56
CA GLU A 231 -1.77 -26.26 -16.89
C GLU A 231 -1.26 -27.70 -16.79
N GLU A 232 -1.65 -28.54 -17.75
CA GLU A 232 -1.17 -29.92 -17.85
C GLU A 232 0.36 -30.00 -17.99
N VAL A 233 0.91 -31.14 -17.55
CA VAL A 233 2.34 -31.41 -17.45
C VAL A 233 2.69 -32.43 -18.54
N ASN A 234 3.74 -32.17 -19.31
CA ASN A 234 4.13 -33.04 -20.41
C ASN A 234 4.53 -34.43 -19.90
N GLU A 235 4.34 -35.48 -20.71
CA GLU A 235 4.80 -36.82 -20.34
C GLU A 235 6.32 -36.82 -20.08
N GLY A 236 6.73 -37.43 -18.97
CA GLY A 236 8.12 -37.41 -18.50
C GLY A 236 8.53 -36.16 -17.70
N GLU A 237 7.79 -35.06 -17.73
CA GLU A 237 8.06 -33.90 -16.86
C GLU A 237 7.56 -34.13 -15.41
N ARG A 238 8.28 -33.60 -14.43
CA ARG A 238 7.80 -33.49 -13.04
C ARG A 238 7.51 -32.04 -12.68
N LEU A 239 6.24 -31.72 -12.37
CA LEU A 239 5.84 -30.42 -11.85
C LEU A 239 6.49 -30.14 -10.49
N VAL A 240 7.10 -28.96 -10.34
CA VAL A 240 7.63 -28.46 -9.08
C VAL A 240 7.14 -27.03 -8.85
N VAL A 241 6.21 -26.85 -7.92
CA VAL A 241 5.68 -25.54 -7.54
C VAL A 241 6.37 -25.07 -6.26
N VAL A 242 7.05 -23.92 -6.33
CA VAL A 242 7.63 -23.26 -5.15
C VAL A 242 6.70 -22.12 -4.73
N ALA A 243 6.08 -22.26 -3.56
CA ALA A 243 4.95 -21.46 -3.11
C ALA A 243 5.20 -20.76 -1.77
N THR A 244 4.40 -19.73 -1.53
CA THR A 244 4.17 -19.12 -0.21
C THR A 244 2.84 -19.62 0.38
N ASN A 245 2.41 -19.10 1.54
CA ASN A 245 1.14 -19.44 2.19
C ASN A 245 -0.11 -19.31 1.26
N VAL A 246 -0.01 -18.67 0.09
CA VAL A 246 -1.06 -18.69 -0.96
C VAL A 246 -1.50 -20.11 -1.34
N ALA A 247 -0.61 -21.10 -1.29
CA ALA A 247 -0.94 -22.51 -1.55
C ALA A 247 -1.41 -23.27 -0.30
N GLU A 248 -1.47 -22.64 0.88
CA GLU A 248 -1.89 -23.26 2.14
C GLU A 248 -3.42 -23.33 2.23
N THR A 249 -4.09 -22.24 1.84
CA THR A 249 -5.55 -22.08 1.91
C THR A 249 -6.21 -22.01 0.53
N SER A 250 -5.72 -21.13 -0.35
CA SER A 250 -6.55 -20.54 -1.41
C SER A 250 -6.57 -21.29 -2.75
N LEU A 251 -5.72 -22.28 -2.97
CA LEU A 251 -5.59 -22.99 -4.26
C LEU A 251 -5.35 -24.51 -4.07
N THR A 252 -6.05 -25.33 -4.84
CA THR A 252 -5.92 -26.81 -4.90
C THR A 252 -5.22 -27.22 -6.20
N ILE A 253 -3.89 -27.31 -6.16
CA ILE A 253 -3.09 -27.64 -7.35
C ILE A 253 -3.25 -29.15 -7.67
N PRO A 254 -3.72 -29.54 -8.87
CA PRO A 254 -3.90 -30.95 -9.24
C PRO A 254 -2.55 -31.67 -9.40
N GLY A 255 -2.56 -32.99 -9.24
CA GLY A 255 -1.38 -33.84 -9.46
C GLY A 255 -0.24 -33.70 -8.42
N ILE A 256 -0.37 -32.83 -7.42
CA ILE A 256 0.58 -32.77 -6.29
C ILE A 256 0.46 -34.05 -5.46
N LYS A 257 1.58 -34.73 -5.26
CA LYS A 257 1.72 -35.96 -4.44
C LYS A 257 2.76 -35.81 -3.34
N TYR A 258 3.65 -34.82 -3.46
CA TYR A 258 4.73 -34.58 -2.52
C TYR A 258 4.68 -33.14 -2.02
N VAL A 259 4.64 -32.95 -0.71
CA VAL A 259 4.77 -31.62 -0.09
C VAL A 259 6.10 -31.55 0.64
N VAL A 260 6.86 -30.47 0.43
CA VAL A 260 8.07 -30.12 1.17
C VAL A 260 7.76 -28.87 1.99
N ASP A 261 7.60 -29.04 3.30
CA ASP A 261 7.28 -27.94 4.21
C ASP A 261 8.52 -27.53 5.02
N THR A 262 8.94 -26.27 4.85
CA THR A 262 9.99 -25.64 5.66
C THR A 262 9.56 -25.36 7.10
N GLY A 263 8.25 -25.37 7.38
CA GLY A 263 7.71 -25.02 8.70
C GLY A 263 7.76 -23.52 9.01
N ARG A 264 8.18 -22.69 8.05
CA ARG A 264 8.34 -21.25 8.22
C ARG A 264 7.25 -20.47 7.49
N GLU A 265 7.01 -19.26 8.00
CA GLU A 265 6.20 -18.22 7.36
C GLU A 265 6.79 -16.84 7.65
N LYS A 266 6.39 -15.84 6.86
CA LYS A 266 6.75 -14.43 7.08
C LYS A 266 5.50 -13.64 7.45
N VAL A 267 5.52 -12.98 8.60
CA VAL A 267 4.37 -12.26 9.19
C VAL A 267 4.72 -10.78 9.38
N LYS A 268 3.72 -9.89 9.24
CA LYS A 268 3.82 -8.48 9.63
C LYS A 268 3.38 -8.35 11.09
N ASN A 269 4.25 -7.86 11.96
CA ASN A 269 3.96 -7.66 13.37
C ASN A 269 3.84 -6.14 13.62
N TYR A 270 2.79 -5.72 14.34
CA TYR A 270 2.59 -4.32 14.74
C TYR A 270 3.01 -4.12 16.21
N ASN A 271 3.74 -3.05 16.47
CA ASN A 271 4.09 -2.63 17.83
C ASN A 271 3.25 -1.40 18.21
N SER A 272 2.26 -1.63 19.08
CA SER A 272 1.36 -0.61 19.64
C SER A 272 2.12 0.56 20.28
N SER A 273 3.12 0.27 21.10
CA SER A 273 3.84 1.28 21.91
C SER A 273 4.55 2.39 21.13
N ASN A 274 4.97 2.12 19.88
CA ASN A 274 5.67 3.08 19.01
C ASN A 274 5.05 3.25 17.61
N GLY A 275 4.03 2.46 17.28
CA GLY A 275 3.33 2.48 16.00
C GLY A 275 4.13 1.93 14.81
N MET A 276 5.23 1.20 15.04
CA MET A 276 6.02 0.57 13.98
C MET A 276 5.49 -0.80 13.58
N GLU A 277 5.89 -1.23 12.39
CA GLU A 277 5.68 -2.58 11.90
C GLU A 277 7.01 -3.23 11.52
N THR A 278 7.19 -4.49 11.89
CA THR A 278 8.29 -5.35 11.48
C THR A 278 7.77 -6.45 10.55
N TYR A 279 8.67 -7.05 9.76
CA TYR A 279 8.38 -8.31 9.07
C TYR A 279 9.34 -9.40 9.54
N GLU A 280 8.82 -10.40 10.23
CA GLU A 280 9.60 -11.45 10.91
C GLU A 280 9.32 -12.83 10.30
N ILE A 281 10.31 -13.74 10.40
CA ILE A 281 10.19 -15.12 9.93
C ILE A 281 10.08 -16.04 11.13
N GLN A 282 8.89 -16.62 11.32
CA GLN A 282 8.53 -17.43 12.48
C GLN A 282 8.22 -18.89 12.09
N TRP A 283 8.00 -19.73 13.10
CA TRP A 283 7.43 -21.07 12.91
C TRP A 283 5.92 -20.98 12.66
N ILE A 284 5.41 -21.82 11.77
CA ILE A 284 3.97 -21.92 11.52
C ILE A 284 3.24 -22.62 12.67
N SER A 285 1.92 -22.48 12.70
CA SER A 285 1.08 -23.26 13.62
C SER A 285 1.01 -24.74 13.25
N LYS A 286 0.70 -25.61 14.22
CA LYS A 286 0.42 -27.04 13.97
C LYS A 286 -0.79 -27.22 13.03
N ALA A 287 -1.79 -26.35 13.12
CA ALA A 287 -2.91 -26.29 12.19
C ALA A 287 -2.47 -25.97 10.75
N SER A 288 -1.65 -24.93 10.55
CA SER A 288 -1.03 -24.59 9.25
C SER A 288 -0.21 -25.75 8.70
N ALA A 289 0.64 -26.36 9.53
CA ALA A 289 1.44 -27.53 9.16
C ALA A 289 0.59 -28.76 8.78
N ALA A 290 -0.66 -28.85 9.25
CA ALA A 290 -1.62 -29.87 8.83
C ALA A 290 -2.31 -29.49 7.51
N GLN A 291 -2.73 -28.23 7.33
CA GLN A 291 -3.30 -27.74 6.07
C GLN A 291 -2.30 -27.89 4.91
N ARG A 292 -1.04 -27.49 5.10
CA ARG A 292 0.06 -27.71 4.14
C ARG A 292 0.23 -29.18 3.77
N ALA A 293 0.19 -30.08 4.77
CA ALA A 293 0.31 -31.51 4.54
C ALA A 293 -0.88 -32.08 3.75
N GLY A 294 -2.10 -31.58 4.00
CA GLY A 294 -3.31 -31.94 3.26
C GLY A 294 -3.24 -31.64 1.75
N ARG A 295 -2.41 -30.68 1.32
CA ARG A 295 -2.15 -30.38 -0.10
C ARG A 295 -1.40 -31.49 -0.84
N ALA A 296 -0.95 -32.55 -0.16
CA ALA A 296 -0.42 -33.77 -0.79
C ALA A 296 -1.50 -34.79 -1.17
N GLY A 297 -2.75 -34.63 -0.69
CA GLY A 297 -3.82 -35.61 -0.88
C GLY A 297 -3.41 -37.03 -0.42
N PRO A 298 -3.66 -38.08 -1.22
CA PRO A 298 -3.11 -39.43 -0.98
C PRO A 298 -1.62 -39.49 -1.34
N GLY A 299 -0.80 -38.75 -0.59
CA GLY A 299 0.62 -38.51 -0.87
C GLY A 299 1.47 -38.29 0.39
N HIS A 300 2.69 -37.80 0.21
CA HIS A 300 3.69 -37.70 1.27
C HIS A 300 4.10 -36.24 1.53
N CYS A 301 3.84 -35.75 2.74
CA CYS A 301 4.44 -34.52 3.25
C CYS A 301 5.75 -34.82 4.00
N TYR A 302 6.82 -34.14 3.57
CA TYR A 302 8.15 -34.11 4.15
C TYR A 302 8.36 -32.77 4.86
N ARG A 303 8.46 -32.82 6.19
CA ARG A 303 8.72 -31.67 7.05
C ARG A 303 10.22 -31.53 7.27
N LEU A 304 10.78 -30.36 6.97
CA LEU A 304 12.23 -30.08 7.11
C LEU A 304 12.67 -29.80 8.57
N TYR A 305 11.76 -30.04 9.50
CA TYR A 305 11.90 -29.90 10.94
C TYR A 305 11.57 -31.23 11.62
N SER A 306 12.11 -31.43 12.82
CA SER A 306 11.92 -32.64 13.63
C SER A 306 10.57 -32.70 14.32
N SER A 307 10.18 -33.90 14.75
CA SER A 307 8.98 -34.16 15.55
C SER A 307 9.02 -33.44 16.90
N ALA A 308 10.19 -33.36 17.55
CA ALA A 308 10.39 -32.56 18.77
C ALA A 308 10.09 -31.08 18.53
N VAL A 309 10.72 -30.44 17.53
CA VAL A 309 10.44 -29.05 17.19
C VAL A 309 8.96 -28.82 16.83
N PHE A 310 8.33 -29.76 16.12
CA PHE A 310 6.89 -29.68 15.82
C PHE A 310 6.01 -29.81 17.07
N ASN A 311 6.35 -30.66 18.03
CA ASN A 311 5.55 -30.86 19.24
C ASN A 311 5.74 -29.72 20.25
N ASP A 312 6.99 -29.33 20.47
CA ASP A 312 7.43 -28.54 21.63
C ASP A 312 7.53 -27.04 21.34
N ILE A 313 7.75 -26.66 20.06
CA ILE A 313 7.96 -25.25 19.66
C ILE A 313 6.80 -24.68 18.84
N PHE A 314 6.14 -25.47 17.99
CA PHE A 314 5.07 -24.95 17.13
C PHE A 314 3.79 -24.65 17.96
N PRO A 315 3.21 -23.45 17.86
CA PRO A 315 1.93 -23.15 18.52
C PRO A 315 0.81 -23.98 17.87
N ASN A 316 -0.19 -24.39 18.66
CA ASN A 316 -1.26 -25.26 18.14
C ASN A 316 -2.06 -24.60 17.01
N PHE A 317 -2.35 -23.30 17.16
CA PHE A 317 -3.07 -22.45 16.21
C PHE A 317 -2.28 -21.17 15.95
N SER A 318 -2.57 -20.47 14.85
CA SER A 318 -2.03 -19.14 14.57
C SER A 318 -2.67 -18.10 15.49
N CYS A 319 -1.89 -17.10 15.92
CA CYS A 319 -2.42 -15.99 16.71
C CYS A 319 -3.45 -15.18 15.89
N ALA A 320 -4.59 -14.86 16.50
CA ALA A 320 -5.72 -14.20 15.86
C ALA A 320 -5.38 -12.79 15.36
N GLU A 321 -5.98 -12.37 14.25
CA GLU A 321 -5.67 -11.08 13.60
C GLU A 321 -6.04 -9.87 14.47
N ILE A 322 -7.09 -9.97 15.28
CA ILE A 322 -7.54 -8.93 16.24
C ILE A 322 -6.49 -8.59 17.32
N LEU A 323 -5.48 -9.45 17.53
CA LEU A 323 -4.35 -9.23 18.44
C LEU A 323 -3.13 -8.60 17.74
N LYS A 324 -3.17 -8.40 16.41
CA LYS A 324 -2.04 -7.97 15.57
C LYS A 324 -2.24 -6.64 14.87
N VAL A 325 -3.44 -6.07 14.90
CA VAL A 325 -3.80 -4.86 14.15
C VAL A 325 -4.53 -3.84 15.04
N PRO A 326 -4.40 -2.54 14.78
CA PRO A 326 -5.20 -1.51 15.46
C PRO A 326 -6.71 -1.75 15.33
N VAL A 327 -7.43 -1.67 16.46
CA VAL A 327 -8.86 -1.96 16.54
C VAL A 327 -9.75 -0.72 16.44
N ASP A 328 -9.22 0.44 16.03
CA ASP A 328 -9.97 1.70 15.96
C ASP A 328 -11.20 1.64 15.04
N GLY A 329 -11.11 0.95 13.90
CA GLY A 329 -12.27 0.70 13.03
C GLY A 329 -13.36 -0.16 13.69
N VAL A 330 -12.96 -1.20 14.45
CA VAL A 330 -13.88 -2.08 15.19
C VAL A 330 -14.57 -1.30 16.32
N VAL A 331 -13.82 -0.51 17.08
CA VAL A 331 -14.34 0.35 18.15
C VAL A 331 -15.31 1.41 17.58
N LEU A 332 -15.02 1.99 16.41
CA LEU A 332 -15.92 2.94 15.75
C LEU A 332 -17.25 2.29 15.36
N LEU A 333 -17.19 1.12 14.70
CA LEU A 333 -18.35 0.36 14.25
C LEU A 333 -19.22 -0.11 15.42
N MET A 334 -18.60 -0.62 16.48
CA MET A 334 -19.32 -1.04 17.69
C MET A 334 -20.01 0.16 18.37
N LYS A 335 -19.34 1.31 18.48
CA LYS A 335 -19.96 2.53 19.02
C LYS A 335 -21.09 3.06 18.11
N SER A 336 -21.07 2.83 16.79
CA SER A 336 -22.17 3.22 15.89
C SER A 336 -23.38 2.28 16.00
N MET A 337 -23.14 1.00 16.32
CA MET A 337 -24.14 0.04 16.80
C MET A 337 -24.60 0.30 18.25
N HIS A 338 -24.27 1.45 18.83
CA HIS A 338 -24.59 1.87 20.21
C HIS A 338 -23.95 1.02 21.33
N ILE A 339 -22.97 0.17 21.01
CA ILE A 339 -22.20 -0.62 21.98
C ILE A 339 -21.16 0.28 22.66
N GLY A 340 -21.57 0.97 23.73
CA GLY A 340 -20.72 1.97 24.39
C GLY A 340 -19.53 1.41 25.17
N LYS A 341 -19.65 0.19 25.73
CA LYS A 341 -18.64 -0.51 26.54
C LYS A 341 -18.04 -1.68 25.77
N VAL A 342 -17.08 -1.36 24.90
CA VAL A 342 -16.39 -2.36 24.05
C VAL A 342 -15.58 -3.35 24.89
N ASP A 343 -15.06 -2.91 26.04
CA ASP A 343 -14.39 -3.72 27.07
C ASP A 343 -15.23 -4.91 27.59
N LYS A 344 -16.55 -4.87 27.41
CA LYS A 344 -17.48 -5.90 27.91
C LYS A 344 -18.15 -6.70 26.80
N PHE A 345 -17.72 -6.55 25.56
CA PHE A 345 -18.28 -7.27 24.44
C PHE A 345 -17.75 -8.72 24.41
N PRO A 346 -18.60 -9.74 24.16
CA PRO A 346 -18.19 -11.14 24.16
C PRO A 346 -17.48 -11.54 22.86
N PHE A 347 -16.24 -11.06 22.68
CA PHE A 347 -15.38 -11.48 21.57
C PHE A 347 -15.00 -12.97 21.68
N PRO A 348 -14.95 -13.74 20.57
CA PRO A 348 -14.41 -15.10 20.56
C PRO A 348 -12.92 -15.17 20.95
N THR A 349 -12.19 -14.08 20.73
CA THR A 349 -10.87 -13.79 21.28
C THR A 349 -10.83 -12.28 21.45
N PRO A 350 -10.72 -11.73 22.68
CA PRO A 350 -10.71 -10.29 22.88
C PRO A 350 -9.44 -9.67 22.26
N PRO A 351 -9.50 -8.41 21.83
CA PRO A 351 -8.30 -7.61 21.56
C PRO A 351 -7.49 -7.41 22.85
N GLU A 352 -6.24 -6.96 22.73
CA GLU A 352 -5.48 -6.51 23.90
C GLU A 352 -6.10 -5.26 24.53
N ASP A 353 -6.01 -5.14 25.86
CA ASP A 353 -6.44 -3.95 26.60
C ASP A 353 -5.70 -2.68 26.13
N SER A 354 -4.42 -2.83 25.77
CA SER A 354 -3.57 -1.80 25.12
C SER A 354 -4.25 -1.23 23.86
N ALA A 355 -4.63 -2.09 22.93
CA ALA A 355 -5.25 -1.72 21.66
C ALA A 355 -6.63 -1.07 21.85
N LEU A 356 -7.42 -1.49 22.85
CA LEU A 356 -8.67 -0.81 23.22
C LEU A 356 -8.42 0.58 23.83
N VAL A 357 -7.40 0.72 24.68
CA VAL A 357 -7.01 1.99 25.30
C VAL A 357 -6.43 2.97 24.28
N GLU A 358 -5.74 2.50 23.24
CA GLU A 358 -5.18 3.31 22.15
C GLU A 358 -6.23 3.73 21.10
N ALA A 359 -7.24 2.88 20.86
CA ALA A 359 -8.30 3.17 19.90
C ALA A 359 -9.14 4.41 20.26
N GLU A 360 -9.45 4.66 21.55
CA GLU A 360 -10.26 5.83 21.91
C GLU A 360 -9.53 7.18 21.72
N PRO A 361 -8.25 7.36 22.13
CA PRO A 361 -7.42 8.50 21.73
C PRO A 361 -7.30 8.67 20.22
N CYS A 362 -7.06 7.59 19.46
CA CYS A 362 -7.02 7.62 18.00
C CYS A 362 -8.31 8.22 17.40
N LEU A 363 -9.47 7.68 17.81
CA LEU A 363 -10.78 8.16 17.33
C LEU A 363 -11.13 9.57 17.83
N LYS A 364 -10.58 10.04 18.95
CA LYS A 364 -10.68 11.45 19.39
C LYS A 364 -9.78 12.38 18.56
N ILE A 365 -8.60 11.93 18.14
CA ILE A 365 -7.71 12.69 17.25
C ILE A 365 -8.33 12.83 15.85
N LEU A 366 -8.98 11.77 15.35
CA LEU A 366 -9.76 11.80 14.09
C LEU A 366 -11.10 12.55 14.19
N GLU A 367 -11.41 13.18 15.34
CA GLU A 367 -12.68 13.88 15.65
C GLU A 367 -13.96 13.00 15.54
N ALA A 368 -13.81 11.67 15.49
CA ALA A 368 -14.91 10.71 15.44
C ALA A 368 -15.61 10.56 16.81
N LEU A 369 -14.86 10.74 17.90
CA LEU A 369 -15.37 10.75 19.27
C LEU A 369 -15.17 12.12 19.93
N ASP A 370 -16.15 12.53 20.74
CA ASP A 370 -16.04 13.72 21.59
C ASP A 370 -15.15 13.44 22.83
N ASN A 371 -14.87 14.50 23.61
CA ASN A 371 -14.09 14.41 24.84
C ASN A 371 -14.70 13.45 25.90
N LYS A 372 -15.96 13.03 25.74
CA LYS A 372 -16.67 12.08 26.61
C LYS A 372 -16.76 10.66 26.01
N GLY A 373 -16.05 10.39 24.90
CA GLY A 373 -16.00 9.07 24.26
C GLY A 373 -17.25 8.70 23.45
N ARG A 374 -18.10 9.69 23.11
CA ARG A 374 -19.36 9.53 22.36
C ARG A 374 -19.16 9.92 20.89
N LEU A 375 -19.90 9.28 19.97
CA LEU A 375 -19.82 9.60 18.54
C LEU A 375 -20.23 11.04 18.21
N THR A 376 -19.41 11.70 17.40
CA THR A 376 -19.74 12.96 16.73
C THR A 376 -20.55 12.69 15.45
N PRO A 377 -21.18 13.71 14.82
CA PRO A 377 -21.83 13.53 13.51
C PRO A 377 -20.84 13.07 12.43
N LEU A 378 -19.61 13.58 12.48
CA LEU A 378 -18.47 13.12 11.68
C LEU A 378 -18.17 11.63 11.93
N GLY A 379 -18.04 11.20 13.19
CA GLY A 379 -17.79 9.80 13.54
C GLY A 379 -18.90 8.85 13.07
N LYS A 380 -20.16 9.31 13.13
CA LYS A 380 -21.28 8.59 12.51
C LYS A 380 -21.13 8.47 11.00
N ALA A 381 -20.78 9.55 10.30
CA ALA A 381 -20.57 9.54 8.85
C ALA A 381 -19.37 8.64 8.46
N MET A 382 -18.28 8.70 9.22
CA MET A 382 -17.09 7.85 9.02
C MET A 382 -17.42 6.36 9.08
N ALA A 383 -18.35 5.96 9.95
CA ALA A 383 -18.80 4.57 10.11
C ALA A 383 -19.72 4.05 8.98
N HIS A 384 -20.10 4.88 8.00
CA HIS A 384 -20.85 4.42 6.81
C HIS A 384 -19.93 3.88 5.71
N TYR A 385 -18.63 4.19 5.76
CA TYR A 385 -17.65 3.72 4.78
C TYR A 385 -16.97 2.42 5.29
N PRO A 386 -16.92 1.34 4.48
CA PRO A 386 -16.34 0.06 4.87
C PRO A 386 -14.81 0.07 4.77
N MET A 387 -14.15 0.97 5.50
CA MET A 387 -12.70 1.18 5.47
C MET A 387 -12.19 1.70 6.83
N SER A 388 -10.86 1.83 7.00
CA SER A 388 -10.32 2.37 8.25
C SER A 388 -10.80 3.82 8.46
N PRO A 389 -11.12 4.21 9.71
CA PRO A 389 -11.54 5.57 10.07
C PRO A 389 -10.68 6.68 9.48
N ARG A 390 -9.38 6.43 9.26
CA ARG A 390 -8.41 7.36 8.68
C ARG A 390 -8.79 7.78 7.26
N HIS A 391 -9.16 6.81 6.41
CA HIS A 391 -9.59 7.04 5.03
C HIS A 391 -10.96 7.70 4.98
N SER A 392 -11.91 7.26 5.81
CA SER A 392 -13.24 7.87 5.91
C SER A 392 -13.13 9.35 6.34
N ARG A 393 -12.28 9.64 7.34
CA ARG A 393 -11.98 11.01 7.80
C ARG A 393 -11.35 11.86 6.68
N MET A 394 -10.43 11.30 5.90
CA MET A 394 -9.85 11.97 4.74
C MET A 394 -10.93 12.37 3.73
N LEU A 395 -11.71 11.39 3.24
CA LEU A 395 -12.72 11.61 2.20
C LEU A 395 -13.78 12.64 2.66
N LEU A 396 -14.30 12.49 3.89
CA LEU A 396 -15.27 13.43 4.46
C LEU A 396 -14.70 14.83 4.69
N THR A 397 -13.39 14.97 4.92
CA THR A 397 -12.75 16.30 5.03
C THR A 397 -12.75 17.03 3.68
N VAL A 398 -12.57 16.33 2.55
CA VAL A 398 -12.70 16.95 1.22
C VAL A 398 -14.13 17.44 1.00
N ILE A 399 -15.13 16.62 1.30
CA ILE A 399 -16.55 16.97 1.16
C ILE A 399 -16.89 18.19 2.03
N GLN A 400 -16.45 18.21 3.30
CA GLN A 400 -16.69 19.31 4.23
C GLN A 400 -15.97 20.62 3.84
N ILE A 401 -14.85 20.55 3.10
CA ILE A 401 -14.19 21.72 2.50
C ILE A 401 -14.99 22.23 1.29
N MET A 402 -15.42 21.34 0.40
CA MET A 402 -16.19 21.70 -0.80
C MET A 402 -17.58 22.27 -0.44
N GLN A 403 -18.27 21.74 0.57
CA GLN A 403 -19.51 22.32 1.11
C GLN A 403 -19.39 23.81 1.48
N LYS A 404 -18.20 24.22 1.94
CA LYS A 404 -17.91 25.61 2.35
C LYS A 404 -17.45 26.48 1.16
N ALA A 405 -17.13 25.87 0.02
CA ALA A 405 -16.77 26.49 -1.25
C ALA A 405 -17.81 26.14 -2.33
N LYS A 406 -19.03 26.66 -2.18
CA LYS A 406 -20.22 26.29 -2.98
C LYS A 406 -20.00 26.37 -4.49
N ASP A 407 -19.25 27.36 -4.96
CA ASP A 407 -19.07 27.65 -6.39
C ASP A 407 -17.67 27.24 -6.92
N TYR A 408 -17.06 26.18 -6.37
CA TYR A 408 -15.73 25.73 -6.80
C TYR A 408 -15.79 24.91 -8.11
N ALA A 409 -15.42 25.53 -9.24
CA ALA A 409 -15.63 25.01 -10.60
C ALA A 409 -15.05 23.60 -10.89
N ARG A 410 -13.95 23.18 -10.25
CA ARG A 410 -13.32 21.84 -10.44
C ARG A 410 -13.60 20.87 -9.27
N ALA A 411 -14.64 21.10 -8.46
CA ALA A 411 -14.94 20.29 -7.27
C ALA A 411 -15.05 18.79 -7.58
N ASN A 412 -15.67 18.43 -8.71
CA ASN A 412 -15.82 17.04 -9.15
C ASN A 412 -14.49 16.35 -9.49
N LEU A 413 -13.48 17.09 -9.97
CA LEU A 413 -12.15 16.55 -10.15
C LEU A 413 -11.47 16.29 -8.79
N ILE A 414 -11.61 17.22 -7.84
CA ILE A 414 -11.08 17.05 -6.48
C ILE A 414 -11.71 15.82 -5.81
N LEU A 415 -13.03 15.58 -5.96
CA LEU A 415 -13.68 14.38 -5.43
C LEU A 415 -13.17 13.10 -6.12
N GLY A 416 -13.00 13.10 -7.45
CA GLY A 416 -12.41 11.98 -8.17
C GLY A 416 -11.03 11.61 -7.62
N TYR A 417 -10.15 12.59 -7.44
CA TYR A 417 -8.83 12.39 -6.83
C TYR A 417 -8.88 12.02 -5.34
N ALA A 418 -9.83 12.54 -4.57
CA ALA A 418 -10.00 12.18 -3.16
C ALA A 418 -10.40 10.71 -3.00
N VAL A 419 -11.33 10.23 -3.83
CA VAL A 419 -11.76 8.83 -3.83
C VAL A 419 -10.66 7.90 -4.37
N ALA A 420 -9.92 8.32 -5.41
CA ALA A 420 -8.76 7.59 -5.92
C ALA A 420 -7.63 7.51 -4.87
N ALA A 421 -7.33 8.60 -4.16
CA ALA A 421 -6.38 8.60 -3.05
C ALA A 421 -6.86 7.70 -1.90
N ALA A 422 -8.15 7.70 -1.57
CA ALA A 422 -8.70 6.82 -0.53
C ALA A 422 -8.51 5.33 -0.89
N ALA A 423 -8.74 4.94 -2.14
CA ALA A 423 -8.47 3.59 -2.64
C ALA A 423 -6.97 3.26 -2.65
N ALA A 424 -6.12 4.19 -3.11
CA ALA A 424 -4.67 4.05 -3.14
C ALA A 424 -4.02 3.90 -1.76
N LEU A 425 -4.60 4.55 -0.74
CA LEU A 425 -4.18 4.48 0.66
C LEU A 425 -4.71 3.22 1.38
N SER A 426 -5.74 2.56 0.85
CA SER A 426 -6.39 1.38 1.44
C SER A 426 -5.80 0.06 0.96
N LEU A 427 -4.95 0.08 -0.06
CA LEU A 427 -4.40 -1.09 -0.74
C LEU A 427 -2.86 -1.01 -0.82
N THR A 428 -2.22 -2.13 -1.14
CA THR A 428 -0.75 -2.21 -1.25
C THR A 428 -0.24 -1.31 -2.38
N ASN A 429 0.94 -0.69 -2.22
CA ASN A 429 1.54 0.15 -3.26
C ASN A 429 1.69 -0.66 -4.58
N PRO A 430 1.15 -0.17 -5.72
CA PRO A 430 1.05 -1.00 -6.91
C PRO A 430 2.34 -1.05 -7.72
N PHE A 431 3.29 -0.15 -7.48
CA PHE A 431 4.55 -0.11 -8.22
C PHE A 431 5.47 -1.27 -7.79
N ILE A 432 5.80 -2.14 -8.73
CA ILE A 432 6.60 -3.34 -8.49
C ILE A 432 8.04 -2.92 -8.22
N MET A 433 8.47 -2.98 -6.96
CA MET A 433 9.89 -2.79 -6.61
C MET A 433 10.73 -3.94 -7.18
N LEU A 434 11.42 -3.64 -8.29
CA LEU A 434 12.43 -4.47 -8.93
C LEU A 434 13.69 -4.52 -8.05
N PHE A 435 13.60 -5.30 -6.97
CA PHE A 435 14.71 -5.49 -6.04
C PHE A 435 15.97 -5.99 -6.73
N GLU A 436 17.09 -5.39 -6.34
CA GLU A 436 18.42 -5.76 -6.78
C GLU A 436 18.78 -7.17 -6.28
N ALA A 437 19.42 -7.95 -7.16
CA ALA A 437 20.41 -8.89 -6.68
C ALA A 437 21.66 -8.05 -6.37
N SER A 438 22.09 -8.05 -5.11
CA SER A 438 23.16 -7.20 -4.59
C SER A 438 24.43 -7.30 -5.43
N HIS A 439 25.00 -6.16 -5.81
CA HIS A 439 26.11 -6.11 -6.77
C HIS A 439 27.44 -6.69 -6.27
N ASN A 440 27.54 -7.03 -4.97
CA ASN A 440 28.70 -7.62 -4.32
C ASN A 440 28.88 -9.13 -4.62
N ASP A 441 27.99 -9.76 -5.39
CA ASP A 441 28.02 -11.19 -5.77
C ASP A 441 29.22 -11.62 -6.67
N THR A 442 30.28 -10.82 -6.81
CA THR A 442 31.31 -11.00 -7.87
C THR A 442 32.79 -11.00 -7.47
N ASP A 443 33.16 -10.71 -6.22
CA ASP A 443 34.60 -10.68 -5.85
C ASP A 443 35.10 -11.95 -5.14
N ASP A 444 34.33 -12.54 -4.22
CA ASP A 444 34.76 -13.77 -3.49
C ASP A 444 34.51 -15.09 -4.25
N LEU A 445 33.90 -15.04 -5.44
CA LEU A 445 33.66 -16.22 -6.31
C LEU A 445 34.70 -16.33 -7.45
N LYS A 446 35.97 -16.06 -7.14
CA LYS A 446 37.10 -16.08 -8.09
C LYS A 446 37.97 -17.35 -8.04
N GLN A 447 37.50 -18.42 -7.40
CA GLN A 447 38.11 -19.75 -7.51
C GLN A 447 37.08 -20.73 -8.11
N ASP A 448 37.48 -21.33 -9.24
CA ASP A 448 36.74 -22.22 -10.14
C ASP A 448 35.34 -21.75 -10.59
N TRP A 449 35.21 -21.38 -11.87
CA TRP A 449 34.75 -22.28 -12.94
C TRP A 449 34.72 -21.50 -14.28
N ASN A 450 35.37 -22.02 -15.31
CA ASN A 450 35.68 -21.27 -16.55
C ASN A 450 34.67 -21.57 -17.68
N GLU A 451 33.52 -20.90 -17.69
CA GLU A 451 32.52 -21.06 -18.77
C GLU A 451 31.76 -19.77 -19.13
N LYS A 452 31.21 -19.71 -20.35
CA LYS A 452 30.86 -18.44 -21.02
C LYS A 452 29.36 -18.10 -21.01
N ILE A 453 29.01 -17.07 -20.22
CA ILE A 453 27.96 -16.05 -20.47
C ILE A 453 26.52 -16.56 -20.74
N PRO A 454 25.56 -16.23 -19.84
CA PRO A 454 24.56 -15.22 -20.23
C PRO A 454 24.40 -14.04 -19.25
N ASP A 455 25.17 -14.01 -18.16
CA ASP A 455 24.97 -13.10 -17.03
C ASP A 455 25.05 -11.59 -17.39
N LYS A 456 25.90 -11.19 -18.36
CA LYS A 456 25.95 -9.78 -18.82
C LYS A 456 24.64 -9.31 -19.43
N GLU A 457 23.93 -10.16 -20.17
CA GLU A 457 22.70 -9.78 -20.86
C GLU A 457 21.51 -9.76 -19.90
N GLU A 458 21.43 -10.71 -18.96
CA GLU A 458 20.41 -10.67 -17.89
C GLU A 458 20.62 -9.45 -16.98
N LYS A 459 21.88 -9.08 -16.67
CA LYS A 459 22.22 -7.84 -15.94
C LYS A 459 21.82 -6.59 -16.73
N LEU A 460 22.10 -6.53 -18.04
CA LEU A 460 21.68 -5.40 -18.89
C LEU A 460 20.15 -5.29 -18.98
N ARG A 461 19.44 -6.42 -19.13
CA ARG A 461 17.96 -6.45 -19.12
C ARG A 461 17.40 -5.94 -17.80
N LYS A 462 17.97 -6.36 -16.66
CA LYS A 462 17.58 -5.85 -15.32
C LYS A 462 17.86 -4.35 -15.18
N LYS A 463 19.02 -3.86 -15.64
CA LYS A 463 19.35 -2.42 -15.59
C LYS A 463 18.38 -1.59 -16.43
N LYS A 464 18.07 -2.03 -17.67
CA LYS A 464 17.04 -1.41 -18.51
C LYS A 464 15.68 -1.36 -17.80
N LEU A 465 15.21 -2.51 -17.30
CA LEU A 465 13.91 -2.60 -16.62
C LEU A 465 13.83 -1.74 -15.35
N LYS A 466 14.94 -1.60 -14.60
CA LYS A 466 15.04 -0.70 -13.43
C LYS A 466 14.92 0.77 -13.83
N GLU A 467 15.63 1.21 -14.88
CA GLU A 467 15.52 2.58 -15.37
C GLU A 467 14.15 2.87 -16.00
N THR A 468 13.54 1.91 -16.73
CA THR A 468 12.16 2.02 -17.21
C THR A 468 11.18 2.22 -16.03
N ALA A 469 11.21 1.36 -15.01
CA ALA A 469 10.32 1.49 -13.85
C ALA A 469 10.53 2.81 -13.07
N LYS A 470 11.77 3.33 -13.04
CA LYS A 470 12.12 4.63 -12.44
C LYS A 470 11.59 5.81 -13.27
N LEU A 471 11.66 5.75 -14.60
CA LEU A 471 11.09 6.74 -15.51
C LEU A 471 9.56 6.72 -15.46
N SER A 472 8.93 5.54 -15.49
CA SER A 472 7.48 5.41 -15.39
C SER A 472 6.96 5.89 -14.02
N ARG A 473 7.64 5.59 -12.91
CA ARG A 473 7.32 6.19 -11.59
C ARG A 473 7.57 7.71 -11.56
N ALA A 474 8.49 8.23 -12.35
CA ALA A 474 8.69 9.67 -12.50
C ALA A 474 7.55 10.36 -13.28
N LYS A 475 6.95 9.70 -14.28
CA LYS A 475 5.79 10.24 -15.04
C LYS A 475 4.62 10.62 -14.12
N PHE A 476 4.27 9.76 -13.16
CA PHE A 476 3.13 9.98 -12.25
C PHE A 476 3.49 10.78 -10.97
N SER A 477 4.76 11.14 -10.80
CA SER A 477 5.36 11.63 -9.55
C SER A 477 4.78 12.96 -9.06
N ASN A 478 3.77 12.90 -8.20
CA ASN A 478 3.32 14.07 -7.44
C ASN A 478 4.33 14.41 -6.32
N PRO A 479 4.96 15.60 -6.31
CA PRO A 479 6.02 15.93 -5.33
C PRO A 479 5.48 16.19 -3.91
N THR A 480 4.18 16.42 -3.73
CA THR A 480 3.58 16.67 -2.40
C THR A 480 3.07 15.41 -1.74
N SER A 481 2.77 14.32 -2.48
CA SER A 481 2.21 13.08 -1.91
C SER A 481 2.53 11.80 -2.70
N ASP A 482 2.94 10.75 -1.97
CA ASP A 482 3.01 9.38 -2.49
C ASP A 482 1.62 8.84 -2.87
N ALA A 483 0.55 9.27 -2.17
CA ALA A 483 -0.82 8.83 -2.43
C ALA A 483 -1.37 9.44 -3.72
N LEU A 484 -1.11 10.74 -3.96
CA LEU A 484 -1.45 11.38 -5.23
C LEU A 484 -0.62 10.83 -6.39
N THR A 485 0.63 10.41 -6.15
CA THR A 485 1.44 9.70 -7.15
C THR A 485 0.79 8.39 -7.61
N ILE A 486 0.14 7.65 -6.69
CA ILE A 486 -0.62 6.45 -7.04
C ILE A 486 -1.96 6.81 -7.70
N ALA A 487 -2.66 7.85 -7.24
CA ALA A 487 -3.91 8.32 -7.84
C ALA A 487 -3.72 8.75 -9.31
N ASN A 488 -2.63 9.47 -9.63
CA ASN A 488 -2.23 9.80 -10.99
C ASN A 488 -2.06 8.53 -11.86
N ALA A 489 -1.34 7.52 -11.36
CA ALA A 489 -1.16 6.25 -12.06
C ALA A 489 -2.48 5.47 -12.23
N LEU A 490 -3.40 5.56 -11.25
CA LEU A 490 -4.73 4.94 -11.33
C LEU A 490 -5.61 5.61 -12.39
N GLN A 491 -5.53 6.95 -12.52
CA GLN A 491 -6.24 7.66 -13.59
C GLN A 491 -5.75 7.19 -14.97
N CYS A 492 -4.44 7.17 -15.21
CA CYS A 492 -3.88 6.72 -16.49
C CYS A 492 -4.14 5.22 -16.77
N PHE A 493 -4.25 4.38 -15.73
CA PHE A 493 -4.66 2.98 -15.85
C PHE A 493 -6.13 2.85 -16.30
N GLU A 494 -7.04 3.61 -15.71
CA GLU A 494 -8.46 3.59 -16.09
C GLU A 494 -8.74 4.26 -17.46
N LEU A 495 -7.80 5.07 -17.95
CA LEU A 495 -7.82 5.68 -19.29
C LEU A 495 -7.12 4.83 -20.37
N SER A 496 -6.51 3.70 -20.01
CA SER A 496 -5.83 2.83 -20.97
C SER A 496 -6.81 1.90 -21.67
N GLU A 497 -6.72 1.82 -23.00
CA GLU A 497 -7.45 0.83 -23.80
C GLU A 497 -7.02 -0.61 -23.49
N ILE A 498 -5.75 -0.82 -23.08
CA ILE A 498 -5.17 -2.12 -22.76
C ILE A 498 -4.47 -2.07 -21.38
N PRO A 499 -5.23 -2.12 -20.26
CA PRO A 499 -4.68 -1.87 -18.92
C PRO A 499 -3.62 -2.89 -18.45
N VAL A 500 -3.53 -4.06 -19.10
CA VAL A 500 -2.49 -5.08 -18.86
C VAL A 500 -1.13 -4.65 -19.42
N GLU A 501 -1.12 -4.04 -20.61
CA GLU A 501 0.10 -3.51 -21.23
C GLU A 501 0.56 -2.25 -20.50
N PHE A 502 -0.37 -1.33 -20.17
CA PHE A 502 -0.09 -0.19 -19.29
C PHE A 502 0.64 -0.61 -18.01
N CYS A 503 0.17 -1.68 -17.34
CA CYS A 503 0.83 -2.17 -16.12
C CYS A 503 2.23 -2.74 -16.38
N SER A 504 2.44 -3.37 -17.53
CA SER A 504 3.73 -3.94 -17.92
C SER A 504 4.77 -2.84 -18.20
N ASP A 505 4.39 -1.80 -18.94
CA ASP A 505 5.26 -0.67 -19.32
C ASP A 505 5.54 0.27 -18.15
N ASN A 506 4.55 0.45 -17.27
CA ASN A 506 4.68 1.35 -16.12
C ASN A 506 5.22 0.67 -14.85
N GLY A 507 5.44 -0.65 -14.89
CA GLY A 507 5.95 -1.41 -13.75
C GLY A 507 4.95 -1.56 -12.60
N CYS A 508 3.64 -1.60 -12.91
CA CYS A 508 2.55 -1.70 -11.93
C CYS A 508 2.01 -3.14 -11.82
N HIS A 509 1.52 -3.51 -10.64
CA HIS A 509 0.88 -4.79 -10.41
C HIS A 509 -0.60 -4.74 -10.82
N TYR A 510 -0.92 -5.29 -12.00
CA TYR A 510 -2.25 -5.24 -12.64
C TYR A 510 -3.42 -5.52 -11.69
N LYS A 511 -3.38 -6.63 -10.94
CA LYS A 511 -4.48 -7.00 -10.02
C LYS A 511 -4.72 -5.92 -8.96
N THR A 512 -3.67 -5.29 -8.44
CA THR A 512 -3.79 -4.24 -7.43
C THR A 512 -4.31 -2.92 -8.03
N MET A 513 -3.95 -2.60 -9.27
CA MET A 513 -4.56 -1.46 -10.00
C MET A 513 -6.05 -1.71 -10.27
N GLU A 514 -6.41 -2.95 -10.62
CA GLU A 514 -7.81 -3.34 -10.85
C GLU A 514 -8.64 -3.31 -9.56
N GLU A 515 -8.09 -3.81 -8.44
CA GLU A 515 -8.68 -3.72 -7.10
C GLU A 515 -8.84 -2.26 -6.65
N MET A 516 -7.84 -1.40 -6.91
CA MET A 516 -7.93 0.05 -6.66
C MET A 516 -9.03 0.71 -7.50
N SER A 517 -9.20 0.32 -8.77
CA SER A 517 -10.27 0.84 -9.63
C SER A 517 -11.66 0.42 -9.14
N LYS A 518 -11.81 -0.85 -8.75
CA LYS A 518 -13.05 -1.39 -8.17
C LYS A 518 -13.41 -0.66 -6.87
N LEU A 519 -12.44 -0.49 -5.97
CA LEU A 519 -12.62 0.23 -4.71
C LEU A 519 -12.92 1.72 -4.93
N ARG A 520 -12.26 2.40 -5.89
CA ARG A 520 -12.56 3.79 -6.26
C ARG A 520 -14.03 3.95 -6.66
N LYS A 521 -14.54 3.05 -7.50
CA LYS A 521 -15.93 3.09 -8.01
C LYS A 521 -16.94 2.80 -6.89
N GLN A 522 -16.66 1.85 -6.01
CA GLN A 522 -17.50 1.56 -4.83
C GLN A 522 -17.55 2.72 -3.83
N LEU A 523 -16.39 3.33 -3.51
CA LEU A 523 -16.32 4.50 -2.63
C LEU A 523 -17.03 5.72 -3.23
N LEU A 524 -16.94 5.92 -4.55
CA LEU A 524 -17.70 6.98 -5.23
C LEU A 524 -19.21 6.73 -5.15
N GLN A 525 -19.67 5.50 -5.39
CA GLN A 525 -21.07 5.12 -5.21
C GLN A 525 -21.57 5.41 -3.78
N LEU A 526 -20.77 5.09 -2.75
CA LEU A 526 -21.09 5.37 -1.35
C LEU A 526 -21.20 6.87 -1.02
N VAL A 527 -20.43 7.75 -1.67
CA VAL A 527 -20.58 9.21 -1.52
C VAL A 527 -21.96 9.70 -1.98
N PHE A 528 -22.55 9.06 -3.00
CA PHE A 528 -23.86 9.44 -3.55
C PHE A 528 -25.05 8.62 -3.01
N SER A 529 -24.83 7.44 -2.40
CA SER A 529 -25.88 6.61 -1.81
C SER A 529 -26.06 6.80 -0.29
N SER A 530 -25.18 7.57 0.37
CA SER A 530 -25.25 7.82 1.81
C SER A 530 -26.41 8.74 2.19
N ASN A 531 -27.55 8.14 2.58
CA ASN A 531 -28.68 8.82 3.22
C ASN A 531 -28.30 9.28 4.64
N LEU A 532 -27.48 10.32 4.73
CA LEU A 532 -27.05 10.96 5.97
C LEU A 532 -28.22 11.73 6.62
N SER A 533 -28.29 11.72 7.96
CA SER A 533 -29.29 12.50 8.70
C SER A 533 -29.01 14.01 8.66
N ASP A 534 -30.00 14.85 8.97
CA ASP A 534 -29.89 16.32 8.96
C ASP A 534 -28.64 16.85 9.70
N LEU A 535 -28.29 16.22 10.84
CA LEU A 535 -27.11 16.55 11.66
C LEU A 535 -25.76 16.23 10.99
N GLN A 536 -25.78 15.58 9.83
CA GLN A 536 -24.62 15.13 9.06
C GLN A 536 -24.59 15.72 7.64
N GLN A 537 -25.51 16.64 7.30
CA GLN A 537 -25.63 17.20 5.94
C GLN A 537 -24.37 17.94 5.45
N GLU A 538 -23.50 18.41 6.37
CA GLU A 538 -22.17 18.96 6.02
C GLU A 538 -21.18 17.92 5.44
N PHE A 539 -21.54 16.64 5.44
CA PHE A 539 -20.78 15.51 4.90
C PHE A 539 -21.41 14.89 3.64
N SER A 540 -22.52 15.45 3.14
CA SER A 540 -23.11 15.09 1.84
C SER A 540 -22.41 15.83 0.69
N TRP A 541 -22.38 15.26 -0.53
CA TRP A 541 -21.94 15.99 -1.73
C TRP A 541 -23.08 16.82 -2.32
N THR A 542 -22.78 18.00 -2.86
CA THR A 542 -23.75 18.90 -3.52
C THR A 542 -23.33 19.41 -4.90
N HIS A 543 -22.08 19.21 -5.31
CA HIS A 543 -21.53 19.81 -6.52
C HIS A 543 -21.79 18.91 -7.73
N GLY A 544 -23.05 18.78 -8.14
CA GLY A 544 -23.45 17.90 -9.25
C GLY A 544 -23.62 16.43 -8.84
N ILE A 545 -23.63 15.54 -9.85
CA ILE A 545 -23.95 14.11 -9.72
C ILE A 545 -22.72 13.21 -9.96
N MET A 546 -22.87 11.91 -9.67
CA MET A 546 -21.81 10.90 -9.82
C MET A 546 -21.17 10.89 -11.22
N GLN A 547 -22.00 11.10 -12.25
CA GLN A 547 -21.58 11.18 -13.64
C GLN A 547 -20.65 12.39 -13.90
N ASP A 548 -20.82 13.52 -13.21
CA ASP A 548 -19.97 14.69 -13.38
C ASP A 548 -18.55 14.43 -12.80
N VAL A 549 -18.48 13.65 -11.72
CA VAL A 549 -17.20 13.16 -11.14
C VAL A 549 -16.52 12.20 -12.10
N GLU A 550 -17.23 11.22 -12.66
CA GLU A 550 -16.65 10.31 -13.65
C GLU A 550 -16.22 11.05 -14.94
N CYS A 551 -16.98 12.02 -15.42
CA CYS A 551 -16.61 12.85 -16.56
C CYS A 551 -15.34 13.67 -16.29
N ALA A 552 -15.24 14.31 -15.12
CA ALA A 552 -14.02 15.02 -14.72
C ALA A 552 -12.81 14.09 -14.56
N TRP A 553 -13.01 12.93 -13.93
CA TRP A 553 -11.98 11.91 -13.73
C TRP A 553 -11.48 11.30 -15.05
N ARG A 554 -12.32 11.24 -16.09
CA ARG A 554 -11.97 10.73 -17.42
C ARG A 554 -11.14 11.68 -18.29
N VAL A 555 -10.75 12.86 -17.80
CA VAL A 555 -9.84 13.75 -18.53
C VAL A 555 -8.41 13.56 -18.02
N SER A 556 -7.48 13.11 -18.88
CA SER A 556 -6.08 12.84 -18.49
C SER A 556 -5.44 14.00 -17.73
N PHE A 557 -4.71 13.68 -16.67
CA PHE A 557 -3.84 14.60 -15.92
C PHE A 557 -2.96 15.45 -16.84
N ASP A 558 -2.45 14.92 -17.96
CA ASP A 558 -1.62 15.67 -18.92
C ASP A 558 -2.38 16.88 -19.54
N LYS A 559 -3.70 16.75 -19.69
CA LYS A 559 -4.59 17.83 -20.18
C LYS A 559 -5.18 18.66 -19.04
N HIS A 560 -5.40 18.06 -17.87
CA HIS A 560 -6.12 18.65 -16.74
C HIS A 560 -5.39 18.35 -15.41
N PRO A 561 -4.18 18.87 -15.20
CA PRO A 561 -3.42 18.60 -13.98
C PRO A 561 -4.13 19.14 -12.74
N LEU A 562 -3.78 18.59 -11.58
CA LEU A 562 -4.13 19.19 -10.29
C LEU A 562 -3.40 20.52 -10.14
N LEU A 563 -4.15 21.57 -9.81
CA LEU A 563 -3.57 22.86 -9.44
C LEU A 563 -3.04 22.79 -8.01
N LEU A 564 -2.04 23.62 -7.67
CA LEU A 564 -1.41 23.60 -6.35
C LEU A 564 -2.42 23.76 -5.20
N ASN A 565 -3.45 24.58 -5.37
CA ASN A 565 -4.51 24.75 -4.37
C ASN A 565 -5.43 23.52 -4.25
N GLU A 566 -5.58 22.71 -5.30
CA GLU A 566 -6.33 21.45 -5.30
C GLU A 566 -5.52 20.33 -4.62
N GLU A 567 -4.22 20.25 -4.91
CA GLU A 567 -3.28 19.42 -4.14
C GLU A 567 -3.30 19.78 -2.66
N GLU A 568 -3.34 21.08 -2.31
CA GLU A 568 -3.42 21.53 -0.93
C GLU A 568 -4.74 21.16 -0.24
N ILE A 569 -5.85 21.02 -0.97
CA ILE A 569 -7.12 20.52 -0.40
C ILE A 569 -7.01 19.03 -0.10
N LEU A 570 -6.42 18.26 -1.01
CA LEU A 570 -6.18 16.82 -0.83
C LEU A 570 -5.15 16.55 0.28
N GLY A 571 -4.07 17.33 0.35
CA GLY A 571 -3.06 17.27 1.42
C GLY A 571 -3.61 17.66 2.80
N GLN A 572 -4.53 18.62 2.86
CA GLN A 572 -5.28 18.93 4.09
C GLN A 572 -6.15 17.77 4.55
N ALA A 573 -6.83 17.09 3.62
CA ALA A 573 -7.64 15.92 3.92
C ALA A 573 -6.79 14.73 4.42
N ILE A 574 -5.64 14.46 3.78
CA ILE A 574 -4.70 13.41 4.23
C ILE A 574 -4.13 13.79 5.62
N CYS A 575 -3.81 15.07 5.85
CA CYS A 575 -3.42 15.56 7.18
C CYS A 575 -4.50 15.31 8.26
N ALA A 576 -5.79 15.34 7.90
CA ALA A 576 -6.90 15.08 8.83
C ALA A 576 -7.09 13.59 9.15
N GLY A 577 -6.77 12.68 8.22
CA GLY A 577 -6.83 11.23 8.43
C GLY A 577 -5.61 10.64 9.18
N TRP A 578 -4.49 11.37 9.22
CA TRP A 578 -3.22 10.96 9.84
C TRP A 578 -2.68 11.99 10.84
N ALA A 579 -3.59 12.67 11.54
CA ALA A 579 -3.32 13.75 12.51
C ALA A 579 -2.46 13.35 13.74
N ASP A 580 -2.31 12.05 14.00
CA ASP A 580 -1.40 11.42 14.98
C ASP A 580 -0.07 10.97 14.37
N ARG A 581 -0.07 10.56 13.09
CA ARG A 581 1.08 10.03 12.34
C ARG A 581 1.85 11.14 11.63
N VAL A 582 2.25 12.16 12.40
CA VAL A 582 3.02 13.33 11.94
C VAL A 582 4.51 13.15 12.23
N ALA A 583 5.37 13.59 11.30
CA ALA A 583 6.82 13.66 11.49
C ALA A 583 7.40 15.03 11.11
N LYS A 584 8.38 15.51 11.89
CA LYS A 584 9.13 16.76 11.65
C LYS A 584 10.55 16.48 11.13
N ARG A 585 11.00 17.18 10.09
CA ARG A 585 12.31 17.03 9.47
C ARG A 585 13.44 17.50 10.39
N ILE A 586 14.45 16.65 10.57
CA ILE A 586 15.64 16.97 11.36
C ILE A 586 16.64 17.72 10.46
N LYS A 587 16.70 19.05 10.63
CA LYS A 587 17.71 19.92 9.99
C LYS A 587 18.96 19.90 10.87
N GLY A 588 20.01 19.21 10.43
CA GLY A 588 21.14 18.86 11.29
C GLY A 588 22.24 19.92 11.41
N ALA A 589 22.68 20.19 12.64
CA ALA A 589 24.08 20.52 12.91
C ALA A 589 24.83 19.20 13.20
N SER A 590 26.00 18.99 12.58
CA SER A 590 26.61 17.65 12.49
C SER A 590 27.15 17.06 13.82
N GLY A 591 27.20 17.85 14.88
CA GLY A 591 27.92 17.53 16.13
C GLY A 591 27.26 16.50 17.06
N LEU A 592 25.94 16.28 16.98
CA LEU A 592 25.19 15.40 17.90
C LEU A 592 24.80 14.03 17.33
N LEU A 593 25.29 13.68 16.14
CA LEU A 593 24.87 12.47 15.42
C LEU A 593 25.79 11.28 15.67
N SER A 594 25.20 10.09 15.84
CA SER A 594 25.92 8.82 15.81
C SER A 594 26.66 8.65 14.48
N GLU A 595 27.85 8.05 14.54
CA GLU A 595 28.68 7.77 13.36
C GLU A 595 27.96 6.84 12.35
N ALA A 596 27.09 5.96 12.86
CA ALA A 596 26.22 5.13 12.03
C ALA A 596 25.16 5.93 11.25
N ASP A 597 24.69 7.06 11.78
CA ASP A 597 23.65 7.87 11.13
C ASP A 597 24.21 8.81 10.07
N ARG A 598 25.46 9.24 10.21
CA ARG A 598 26.17 10.06 9.22
C ARG A 598 26.27 9.36 7.85
N LYS A 599 26.40 8.03 7.83
CA LYS A 599 26.56 7.21 6.61
C LYS A 599 25.27 7.03 5.78
N VAL A 600 24.10 7.43 6.29
CA VAL A 600 22.83 7.22 5.57
C VAL A 600 22.43 8.46 4.76
N ASN A 601 22.50 8.31 3.43
CA ASN A 601 22.01 9.29 2.45
C ASN A 601 20.47 9.16 2.25
N ALA A 602 19.72 9.35 3.33
CA ALA A 602 18.25 9.40 3.33
C ALA A 602 17.79 10.48 4.32
N VAL A 603 16.64 11.13 4.04
CA VAL A 603 16.23 12.32 4.79
C VAL A 603 15.73 11.94 6.18
N ARG A 604 16.30 12.56 7.22
CA ARG A 604 16.02 12.27 8.62
C ARG A 604 14.83 13.06 9.15
N TYR A 605 13.94 12.39 9.89
CA TYR A 605 12.75 12.94 10.53
C TYR A 605 12.63 12.41 11.97
N GLN A 606 11.93 13.14 12.82
CA GLN A 606 11.42 12.67 14.11
C GLN A 606 9.92 12.45 13.97
N ALA A 607 9.41 11.25 14.27
CA ALA A 607 7.96 11.00 14.31
C ALA A 607 7.37 11.31 15.70
N CYS A 608 6.06 11.48 15.79
CA CYS A 608 5.39 11.73 17.07
C CYS A 608 5.56 10.57 18.06
N MET A 609 5.22 9.35 17.65
CA MET A 609 5.18 8.14 18.49
C MET A 609 6.54 7.44 18.68
N VAL A 610 7.63 7.98 18.11
CA VAL A 610 8.94 7.32 18.05
C VAL A 610 10.04 8.22 18.57
N ASP A 611 10.87 7.70 19.48
CA ASP A 611 12.06 8.39 20.00
C ASP A 611 13.27 8.30 19.07
N GLU A 612 13.47 7.18 18.37
CA GLU A 612 14.54 7.05 17.37
C GLU A 612 14.29 7.89 16.09
N THR A 613 15.37 8.18 15.37
CA THR A 613 15.29 8.91 14.08
C THR A 613 14.69 8.00 13.01
N VAL A 614 13.67 8.49 12.30
CA VAL A 614 13.03 7.80 11.17
C VAL A 614 13.48 8.38 9.84
N PHE A 615 13.52 7.53 8.80
CA PHE A 615 14.15 7.87 7.52
C PHE A 615 13.12 7.89 6.37
N LEU A 616 13.06 8.97 5.61
CA LEU A 616 12.25 9.03 4.38
C LEU A 616 12.97 8.27 3.26
N HIS A 617 12.35 7.20 2.76
CA HIS A 617 12.92 6.32 1.75
C HIS A 617 13.02 7.02 0.37
N ARG A 618 14.16 6.88 -0.34
CA ARG A 618 14.46 7.58 -1.61
C ARG A 618 13.47 7.28 -2.77
N HIS A 619 12.63 6.25 -2.64
CA HIS A 619 11.59 5.92 -3.61
C HIS A 619 10.27 6.66 -3.38
N SER A 620 10.12 7.38 -2.26
CA SER A 620 8.99 8.30 -2.02
C SER A 620 9.09 9.50 -2.96
N SER A 621 7.99 9.93 -3.57
CA SER A 621 7.97 11.12 -4.43
C SER A 621 8.34 12.40 -3.66
N VAL A 622 7.92 12.46 -2.39
CA VAL A 622 8.18 13.54 -1.43
C VAL A 622 9.66 13.67 -1.08
N SER A 623 10.47 12.61 -1.27
CA SER A 623 11.92 12.66 -1.00
C SER A 623 12.70 13.61 -1.91
N LYS A 624 12.12 14.00 -3.07
CA LYS A 624 12.68 15.01 -3.99
C LYS A 624 12.67 16.42 -3.39
N SER A 625 11.63 16.78 -2.65
CA SER A 625 11.45 18.09 -2.02
C SER A 625 10.99 17.93 -0.56
N PRO A 626 11.89 17.46 0.33
CA PRO A 626 11.51 16.99 1.65
C PRO A 626 11.02 18.15 2.56
N PRO A 627 9.73 18.17 2.95
CA PRO A 627 9.11 19.28 3.69
C PRO A 627 9.58 19.34 5.14
N GLU A 628 9.22 20.42 5.87
CA GLU A 628 9.48 20.48 7.32
C GLU A 628 8.57 19.54 8.12
N PHE A 629 7.32 19.37 7.71
CA PHE A 629 6.38 18.42 8.29
C PHE A 629 5.77 17.53 7.20
N LEU A 630 5.54 16.26 7.54
CA LEU A 630 4.77 15.32 6.73
C LEU A 630 3.88 14.46 7.63
N VAL A 631 2.88 13.83 7.03
CA VAL A 631 2.21 12.65 7.59
C VAL A 631 2.64 11.39 6.83
N TYR A 632 2.55 10.23 7.50
CA TYR A 632 2.94 8.93 6.96
C TYR A 632 1.86 7.88 7.20
N ILE A 633 1.73 6.90 6.30
CA ILE A 633 0.79 5.78 6.47
C ILE A 633 1.32 4.82 7.55
N GLU A 634 2.54 4.32 7.34
CA GLU A 634 3.18 3.28 8.16
C GLU A 634 4.66 3.62 8.42
N LEU A 635 5.21 3.07 9.50
CA LEU A 635 6.65 3.09 9.80
C LEU A 635 7.18 1.67 9.77
N LEU A 636 7.92 1.33 8.71
CA LEU A 636 8.43 -0.02 8.53
C LEU A 636 9.85 -0.15 9.07
N HIS A 637 10.03 -0.90 10.14
CA HIS A 637 11.36 -1.17 10.70
C HIS A 637 12.01 -2.35 9.97
N THR A 638 13.24 -2.13 9.48
CA THR A 638 14.03 -3.12 8.71
C THR A 638 15.41 -3.31 9.33
N LYS A 639 16.47 -2.66 8.81
CA LYS A 639 17.67 -2.29 9.58
C LYS A 639 17.46 -0.99 10.39
N ARG A 640 16.46 -0.19 9.97
CA ARG A 640 16.09 1.14 10.46
C ARG A 640 14.59 1.35 10.24
N PRO A 641 13.93 2.26 10.97
CA PRO A 641 12.55 2.67 10.69
C PRO A 641 12.47 3.60 9.47
N TYR A 642 11.72 3.17 8.44
CA TYR A 642 11.46 3.97 7.25
C TYR A 642 10.02 4.48 7.19
N ILE A 643 9.87 5.74 6.80
CA ILE A 643 8.58 6.36 6.47
C ILE A 643 8.07 5.83 5.13
N HIS A 644 6.84 5.34 5.13
CA HIS A 644 6.14 4.84 3.95
C HIS A 644 4.82 5.61 3.74
N GLY A 645 4.51 5.95 2.48
CA GLY A 645 3.32 6.71 2.11
C GLY A 645 3.33 8.13 2.66
N ALA A 646 4.34 8.92 2.30
CA ALA A 646 4.48 10.28 2.79
C ALA A 646 3.51 11.24 2.10
N THR A 647 3.00 12.23 2.86
CA THR A 647 2.34 13.42 2.31
C THR A 647 2.82 14.66 3.03
N SER A 648 3.22 15.68 2.26
CA SER A 648 3.69 16.99 2.75
C SER A 648 2.58 17.73 3.49
N VAL A 649 2.91 18.37 4.62
CA VAL A 649 1.95 19.07 5.48
C VAL A 649 2.46 20.45 5.87
N LYS A 650 1.57 21.45 5.75
CA LYS A 650 1.82 22.81 6.25
C LYS A 650 1.43 22.95 7.73
N SER A 651 2.20 23.73 8.49
CA SER A 651 2.01 23.87 9.94
C SER A 651 0.63 24.41 10.35
N ASN A 652 -0.03 25.21 9.49
CA ASN A 652 -1.40 25.69 9.73
C ASN A 652 -2.47 24.59 9.55
N TRP A 653 -2.20 23.55 8.77
CA TRP A 653 -3.10 22.40 8.63
C TRP A 653 -3.11 21.56 9.91
N LEU A 654 -1.95 21.37 10.56
CA LEU A 654 -1.85 20.72 11.87
C LEU A 654 -2.73 21.44 12.92
N VAL A 655 -2.66 22.77 12.99
CA VAL A 655 -3.47 23.56 13.95
C VAL A 655 -4.98 23.50 13.64
N LYS A 656 -5.35 23.28 12.37
CA LYS A 656 -6.75 23.21 11.91
C LYS A 656 -7.37 21.81 12.08
N TYR A 657 -6.71 20.76 11.62
CA TYR A 657 -7.25 19.40 11.52
C TYR A 657 -6.70 18.40 12.55
N ALA A 658 -5.59 18.74 13.21
CA ALA A 658 -5.01 17.99 14.33
C ALA A 658 -5.06 18.82 15.62
N ARG A 659 -6.18 19.55 15.82
CA ARG A 659 -6.35 20.55 16.88
C ARG A 659 -6.27 19.94 18.30
N SER A 660 -6.73 18.70 18.45
CA SER A 660 -6.62 17.89 19.68
C SER A 660 -5.17 17.58 20.05
N SER A 661 -4.28 17.42 19.07
CA SER A 661 -2.83 17.28 19.25
C SER A 661 -2.10 18.61 19.52
N CYS A 662 -2.79 19.76 19.47
CA CYS A 662 -2.20 21.08 19.67
C CYS A 662 -2.48 21.64 21.08
N THR A 663 -1.42 22.15 21.74
CA THR A 663 -1.56 23.01 22.93
C THR A 663 -1.27 24.46 22.57
N PHE A 664 -2.03 25.40 23.13
CA PHE A 664 -1.91 26.83 22.81
C PHE A 664 -1.41 27.61 24.04
N SER A 665 -0.62 28.65 23.81
CA SER A 665 -0.20 29.61 24.85
C SER A 665 -1.37 30.39 25.46
N ALA A 666 -1.08 31.26 26.42
CA ALA A 666 -1.95 32.41 26.68
C ALA A 666 -2.04 33.31 25.42
N PRO A 667 -3.10 34.14 25.27
CA PRO A 667 -3.21 35.07 24.14
C PRO A 667 -2.07 36.10 24.19
N LEU A 668 -1.32 36.23 23.11
CA LEU A 668 -0.17 37.13 23.04
C LEU A 668 -0.62 38.60 23.04
N SER A 669 0.21 39.47 23.63
CA SER A 669 0.07 40.93 23.56
C SER A 669 0.73 41.53 22.31
N ASP A 670 1.75 40.83 21.80
CA ASP A 670 2.46 41.15 20.56
C ASP A 670 2.72 39.83 19.79
N PRO A 671 2.38 39.71 18.49
CA PRO A 671 1.72 40.72 17.66
C PRO A 671 0.33 41.10 18.18
N LYS A 672 -0.12 42.31 17.83
CA LYS A 672 -1.40 42.85 18.32
C LYS A 672 -2.60 42.05 17.81
N ARG A 673 -3.67 42.10 18.61
CA ARG A 673 -5.03 41.65 18.22
C ARG A 673 -5.52 42.43 17.01
N TYR A 674 -6.27 41.76 16.13
CA TYR A 674 -6.70 42.31 14.84
C TYR A 674 -8.12 41.87 14.50
N TYR A 675 -8.76 42.61 13.59
CA TYR A 675 -9.99 42.21 12.91
C TYR A 675 -9.63 41.64 11.54
N ASP A 676 -10.25 40.53 11.16
CA ASP A 676 -10.15 39.93 9.82
C ASP A 676 -11.40 40.30 9.00
N PRO A 677 -11.28 41.14 7.96
CA PRO A 677 -12.41 41.51 7.10
C PRO A 677 -13.00 40.34 6.27
N ALA A 678 -12.26 39.25 6.07
CA ALA A 678 -12.74 38.08 5.32
C ALA A 678 -13.51 37.09 6.21
N ALA A 679 -13.19 37.00 7.50
CA ALA A 679 -13.90 36.18 8.47
C ALA A 679 -14.97 36.96 9.27
N ASP A 680 -15.06 38.28 9.07
CA ASP A 680 -15.91 39.23 9.81
C ASP A 680 -15.82 39.07 11.34
N GLN A 681 -14.58 38.89 11.84
CA GLN A 681 -14.34 38.49 13.24
C GLN A 681 -13.00 39.00 13.77
N VAL A 682 -12.90 39.09 15.10
CA VAL A 682 -11.73 39.60 15.83
C VAL A 682 -10.89 38.48 16.47
N PHE A 683 -9.58 38.55 16.23
CA PHE A 683 -8.60 37.50 16.52
C PHE A 683 -7.50 37.98 17.47
N SER A 684 -6.96 37.06 18.26
CA SER A 684 -5.72 37.22 19.02
C SER A 684 -4.71 36.17 18.58
N TRP A 685 -3.42 36.51 18.63
CA TRP A 685 -2.34 35.58 18.31
C TRP A 685 -2.05 34.64 19.48
N PHE A 686 -1.69 33.40 19.14
CA PHE A 686 -1.28 32.34 20.05
C PHE A 686 -0.04 31.64 19.47
N ALA A 687 0.82 31.11 20.34
CA ALA A 687 1.87 30.17 19.96
C ALA A 687 1.36 28.73 20.17
N PRO A 688 1.14 27.93 19.11
CA PRO A 688 0.77 26.53 19.22
C PRO A 688 2.02 25.64 19.37
N ASN A 689 1.92 24.59 20.18
CA ASN A 689 2.91 23.51 20.28
C ASN A 689 2.23 22.18 19.96
N PHE A 690 2.84 21.41 19.04
CA PHE A 690 2.33 20.12 18.59
C PHE A 690 2.84 18.98 19.48
N ASN A 691 1.93 18.19 20.04
CA ASN A 691 2.23 17.09 20.95
C ASN A 691 2.45 15.76 20.20
N PRO A 692 3.13 14.76 20.82
CA PRO A 692 3.75 14.79 22.16
C PRO A 692 5.09 15.54 22.19
N ARG A 693 5.74 15.74 21.05
CA ARG A 693 7.12 16.27 20.93
C ARG A 693 7.26 17.77 21.24
N ARG A 694 6.16 18.46 21.56
CA ARG A 694 6.06 19.91 21.80
C ARG A 694 6.73 20.75 20.70
N TRP A 695 6.59 20.36 19.44
CA TRP A 695 7.14 21.13 18.32
C TRP A 695 6.42 22.47 18.23
N GLN A 696 7.13 23.57 18.48
CA GLN A 696 6.60 24.91 18.30
C GLN A 696 6.20 25.11 16.82
N LEU A 697 4.96 25.55 16.60
CA LEU A 697 4.40 25.90 15.31
C LEU A 697 4.39 27.43 15.14
N PRO A 698 4.27 27.96 13.90
CA PRO A 698 4.10 29.39 13.67
C PRO A 698 2.89 29.97 14.41
N LEU A 699 2.93 31.27 14.68
CA LEU A 699 1.84 31.96 15.38
C LEU A 699 0.52 31.80 14.63
N HIS A 700 -0.56 31.55 15.37
CA HIS A 700 -1.88 31.30 14.83
C HIS A 700 -2.90 32.22 15.48
N GLY A 701 -3.72 32.88 14.65
CA GLY A 701 -4.86 33.66 15.12
C GLY A 701 -5.99 32.73 15.56
N LEU A 702 -6.53 32.93 16.76
CA LEU A 702 -7.82 32.34 17.16
C LEU A 702 -8.83 33.45 17.48
N PRO A 703 -10.14 33.23 17.23
CA PRO A 703 -11.17 34.16 17.63
C PRO A 703 -11.11 34.46 19.13
N ILE A 704 -11.19 35.74 19.47
CA ILE A 704 -11.27 36.19 20.87
C ILE A 704 -12.60 35.70 21.44
N LYS A 705 -12.61 35.17 22.67
CA LYS A 705 -13.86 34.76 23.35
C LYS A 705 -14.42 35.82 24.29
N ASP A 706 -13.56 36.66 24.87
CA ASP A 706 -13.97 37.70 25.82
C ASP A 706 -14.64 38.88 25.10
N ASP A 707 -15.91 39.13 25.42
CA ASP A 707 -16.77 40.17 24.82
C ASP A 707 -16.12 41.56 24.88
N THR A 708 -15.50 41.91 26.01
CA THR A 708 -14.92 43.25 26.23
C THR A 708 -13.73 43.48 25.30
N ASN A 709 -12.84 42.50 25.18
CA ASN A 709 -11.74 42.52 24.23
C ASN A 709 -12.23 42.45 22.78
N ARG A 710 -13.32 41.72 22.47
CA ARG A 710 -13.88 41.70 21.10
C ARG A 710 -14.31 43.10 20.68
N VAL A 711 -15.14 43.76 21.49
CA VAL A 711 -15.67 45.10 21.23
C VAL A 711 -14.54 46.14 21.18
N ALA A 712 -13.54 46.07 22.04
CA ALA A 712 -12.40 47.00 22.02
C ALA A 712 -11.56 46.86 20.74
N VAL A 713 -11.30 45.63 20.27
CA VAL A 713 -10.58 45.37 19.01
C VAL A 713 -11.40 45.79 17.81
N PHE A 714 -12.69 45.43 17.76
CA PHE A 714 -13.59 45.85 16.69
C PHE A 714 -13.72 47.39 16.61
N ALA A 715 -13.92 48.07 17.74
CA ALA A 715 -14.00 49.54 17.79
C ALA A 715 -12.71 50.22 17.29
N CYS A 716 -11.55 49.64 17.60
CA CYS A 716 -10.27 50.09 17.08
C CYS A 716 -10.21 49.91 15.55
N SER A 717 -10.41 48.68 15.06
CA SER A 717 -10.38 48.34 13.63
C SER A 717 -11.44 49.08 12.79
N LEU A 718 -12.59 49.41 13.38
CA LEU A 718 -13.63 50.24 12.77
C LEU A 718 -13.10 51.66 12.54
N LEU A 719 -12.56 52.32 13.56
CA LEU A 719 -12.01 53.67 13.44
C LEU A 719 -10.70 53.74 12.64
N GLU A 720 -9.94 52.65 12.54
CA GLU A 720 -8.82 52.55 11.58
C GLU A 720 -9.28 52.36 10.13
N GLY A 721 -10.58 52.11 9.91
CA GLY A 721 -11.17 51.86 8.60
C GLY A 721 -10.83 50.48 8.02
N GLN A 722 -10.52 49.50 8.87
CA GLN A 722 -10.39 48.09 8.46
C GLN A 722 -11.77 47.45 8.24
N VAL A 723 -12.75 47.78 9.10
CA VAL A 723 -14.15 47.34 8.96
C VAL A 723 -14.89 48.14 7.89
N LEU A 724 -14.76 49.47 7.90
CA LEU A 724 -15.38 50.39 6.94
C LEU A 724 -14.31 51.25 6.24
N PRO A 725 -13.93 50.93 4.99
CA PRO A 725 -12.84 51.61 4.28
C PRO A 725 -13.00 53.13 4.14
N CYS A 726 -14.23 53.65 4.13
CA CYS A 726 -14.50 55.10 4.10
C CYS A 726 -13.91 55.84 5.32
N LEU A 727 -13.81 55.19 6.48
CA LEU A 727 -13.26 55.81 7.69
C LEU A 727 -11.75 56.06 7.62
N LYS A 728 -11.03 55.40 6.70
CA LYS A 728 -9.59 55.65 6.45
C LYS A 728 -9.31 57.12 6.09
N ALA A 729 -10.21 57.75 5.34
CA ALA A 729 -10.05 59.14 4.89
C ALA A 729 -10.15 60.16 6.04
N VAL A 730 -10.98 59.87 7.06
CA VAL A 730 -11.19 60.75 8.23
C VAL A 730 -10.28 60.43 9.42
N ARG A 731 -9.56 59.30 9.40
CA ARG A 731 -8.59 58.91 10.46
C ARG A 731 -7.61 60.03 10.84
N LYS A 732 -7.15 60.83 9.87
CA LYS A 732 -6.24 61.97 10.08
C LYS A 732 -6.85 63.17 10.84
N PHE A 733 -8.17 63.22 10.97
CA PHE A 733 -8.90 64.27 11.71
C PHE A 733 -9.39 63.78 13.08
N MET A 734 -9.10 62.54 13.47
CA MET A 734 -9.51 61.99 14.77
C MET A 734 -8.66 62.59 15.90
N ALA A 735 -9.32 63.07 16.96
CA ALA A 735 -8.67 63.71 18.12
C ALA A 735 -7.76 62.79 18.97
N ALA A 736 -7.68 61.50 18.64
CA ALA A 736 -6.71 60.54 19.16
C ALA A 736 -6.55 59.38 18.17
N SER A 737 -5.41 58.69 18.20
CA SER A 737 -5.22 57.45 17.44
C SER A 737 -6.20 56.35 17.90
N PRO A 738 -6.88 55.62 16.99
CA PRO A 738 -7.78 54.52 17.35
C PRO A 738 -7.16 53.48 18.29
N ALA A 739 -5.87 53.16 18.09
CA ALA A 739 -5.12 52.24 18.93
C ALA A 739 -5.02 52.66 20.42
N SER A 740 -5.44 53.88 20.78
CA SER A 740 -5.61 54.27 22.19
C SER A 740 -6.76 53.52 22.89
N ILE A 741 -7.78 53.03 22.17
CA ILE A 741 -8.90 52.26 22.72
C ILE A 741 -8.43 50.97 23.40
N LEU A 742 -7.34 50.36 22.92
CA LEU A 742 -6.80 49.10 23.42
C LEU A 742 -5.97 49.24 24.71
N LYS A 743 -5.88 50.44 25.29
CA LYS A 743 -5.19 50.69 26.56
C LYS A 743 -6.15 50.54 27.75
N PRO A 744 -5.74 49.93 28.89
CA PRO A 744 -6.61 49.75 30.05
C PRO A 744 -7.26 51.05 30.56
N GLU A 745 -6.50 52.15 30.56
CA GLU A 745 -6.92 53.46 31.09
C GLU A 745 -7.90 54.18 30.15
N ALA A 746 -7.99 53.77 28.88
CA ALA A 746 -8.81 54.44 27.88
C ALA A 746 -10.31 54.29 28.14
N SER A 747 -10.73 53.25 28.84
CA SER A 747 -12.11 53.03 29.29
C SER A 747 -12.70 54.22 30.05
N GLY A 748 -11.89 54.91 30.86
CA GLY A 748 -12.28 56.11 31.61
C GLY A 748 -12.45 57.38 30.77
N LEU A 749 -11.99 57.38 29.51
CA LEU A 749 -12.20 58.51 28.61
C LEU A 749 -13.64 58.49 28.10
N ARG A 750 -14.45 59.51 28.46
CA ARG A 750 -15.88 59.62 28.07
C ARG A 750 -16.17 59.30 26.60
N ARG A 751 -15.29 59.68 25.67
CA ARG A 751 -15.43 59.38 24.22
C ARG A 751 -15.28 57.89 23.89
N VAL A 752 -14.41 57.17 24.58
CA VAL A 752 -14.16 55.73 24.39
C VAL A 752 -15.24 54.93 25.11
N GLY A 753 -15.53 55.24 26.38
CA GLY A 753 -16.63 54.62 27.13
C GLY A 753 -17.97 54.75 26.41
N ASN A 754 -18.30 55.93 25.86
CA ASN A 754 -19.52 56.11 25.06
C ASN A 754 -19.56 55.23 23.79
N LEU A 755 -18.41 54.97 23.14
CA LEU A 755 -18.34 54.14 21.95
C LEU A 755 -18.48 52.65 22.31
N LEU A 756 -17.70 52.18 23.28
CA LEU A 756 -17.74 50.77 23.72
C LEU A 756 -19.11 50.40 24.30
N ASN A 757 -19.72 51.28 25.10
CA ASN A 757 -21.07 51.05 25.65
C ASN A 757 -22.14 50.96 24.55
N LYS A 758 -22.05 51.75 23.48
CA LYS A 758 -22.98 51.64 22.34
C LYS A 758 -22.82 50.30 21.62
N LEU A 759 -21.59 49.86 21.41
CA LEU A 759 -21.25 48.57 20.80
C LEU A 759 -21.52 47.35 21.72
N SER A 760 -21.94 47.55 22.98
CA SER A 760 -22.24 46.49 23.96
C SER A 760 -23.57 46.74 24.70
N THR A 761 -24.58 47.21 23.97
CA THR A 761 -25.87 47.62 24.56
C THR A 761 -26.73 46.42 24.96
N ARG A 762 -26.96 46.25 26.28
CA ARG A 762 -27.97 45.37 26.92
C ARG A 762 -28.26 44.05 26.18
N GLY A 763 -27.27 43.16 26.13
CA GLY A 763 -27.43 41.80 25.61
C GLY A 763 -27.24 41.65 24.10
N ARG A 764 -26.94 42.73 23.36
CA ARG A 764 -26.38 42.67 22.01
C ARG A 764 -24.96 43.24 22.01
N ILE A 765 -24.13 42.68 21.13
CA ILE A 765 -22.72 43.03 20.95
C ILE A 765 -22.49 43.31 19.47
N ILE A 766 -21.79 44.40 19.17
CA ILE A 766 -21.44 44.82 17.81
C ILE A 766 -19.91 44.71 17.67
N ASP A 767 -19.50 43.58 17.13
CA ASP A 767 -18.11 43.12 17.00
C ASP A 767 -17.78 42.61 15.58
N SER A 768 -18.73 42.73 14.66
CA SER A 768 -18.65 42.35 13.24
C SER A 768 -19.34 43.43 12.37
N LEU A 769 -18.97 43.50 11.10
CA LEU A 769 -19.64 44.30 10.07
C LEU A 769 -21.09 43.83 9.88
N CYS A 770 -21.37 42.53 10.01
CA CYS A 770 -22.72 41.98 9.99
C CYS A 770 -23.58 42.56 11.14
N HIS A 771 -23.16 42.42 12.39
CA HIS A 771 -23.87 43.00 13.56
C HIS A 771 -23.96 44.53 13.49
N ALA A 772 -23.03 45.21 12.80
CA ALA A 772 -23.08 46.65 12.58
C ALA A 772 -24.12 47.08 11.52
N LYS A 773 -24.49 46.19 10.58
CA LYS A 773 -25.58 46.43 9.61
C LYS A 773 -26.95 46.14 10.23
N GLU A 774 -27.09 45.05 10.97
CA GLU A 774 -28.32 44.65 11.71
C GLU A 774 -28.80 45.65 12.77
N VAL A 775 -28.08 46.76 12.98
CA VAL A 775 -28.38 47.85 13.92
C VAL A 775 -28.58 49.20 13.17
N VAL A 776 -28.40 49.21 11.86
CA VAL A 776 -28.62 50.36 10.95
C VAL A 776 -29.85 50.14 10.06
N GLU A 777 -30.16 48.87 9.76
CA GLU A 777 -31.44 48.38 9.20
C GLU A 777 -32.54 48.31 10.27
#